data_AF-A0A519BQ26-F1
#
_entry.id   AF-A0A519BQ26-F1
#
_cell.length_a   1.000
_cell.length_b   1.000
_cell.length_c   1.000
_cell.angle_alpha   90.00
_cell.angle_beta   90.00
_cell.angle_gamma   90.00
#
_symmetry.space_group_name_H-M   'P 1'
#
loop_
_entity.id
_entity.type
_entity.pdbx_description
1 polymer ?
#
loop_
_entity_poly.entity_id
_entity_poly.type
_entity_poly.pdbx_seq_one_letter_code
_entity_poly.pdbx_strand_id
1 'polypeptide(L)'
;MIFLINSWWVFPFLNQMFNRYSFSKNIIISFSQLYKGFAGSINLLTILRNAQVKNSLWYFHLEYEKTYQDTLFILLGFFITFIILVPVIKYPKKFFSFVLLYLIGIYFYLAYNHPFGNLKLWFLEHLPYHYVYIDNYNFIMIVIISASILFGSGSVMIYKFIEKNIGKKTSIATLFFIMFISCVVYVYPAWSNKIFNGYTNFNNRKVTMLAKVPHYYSRAKNLFNRTDINYNIFILPNVYSNVNLNWHFGYDDGGLYFYLLYKHSEFSVNMNYSNNLFYDLQDYNYQNLRSFLAMTSTKYVILQNDVLQSKSNKIGFFNYSKYLKYISKPELRSILNTSNGLKLVRKFGKLDIYKLSDKYFIPRIWMPKKLIFVNNELKLHDLDNYMVPITMQNSFKVRTAVFAKLFSQNRHSERIKNYELNNIADKYSKQYSLTNKILDIPASDKTLKISETVKKITAPTIEFKEINPSKYAVIVHNAKTSFPLIFNLMYLKGWDVYPQIYPKRAGVDYSRDNFNKTYNLLKQTNADKNIAFLGNKFISKDINGTIQNDNIPDGHILQTLFEKPLPAKYHFVANGYSNSWWINLDYIKKLGPRYYKVNKNGTVDFELIIDYWPQRLLYIGLIISGSSLFIIIAYLIYDATRKRKNKKDTNNNDAADTNNINNIKK
;
A
#
# COMPACT_ATOMS: atom_id res chain seq x y z
N MET A 1 -20.04 10.44 -18.89
CA MET A 1 -20.09 11.33 -17.70
C MET A 1 -19.71 10.61 -16.40
N ILE A 2 -20.39 9.52 -16.00
CA ILE A 2 -20.01 8.71 -14.82
C ILE A 2 -18.53 8.32 -14.86
N PHE A 3 -18.05 7.86 -16.02
CA PHE A 3 -16.63 7.57 -16.24
C PHE A 3 -15.71 8.77 -15.95
N LEU A 4 -16.11 9.99 -16.34
CA LEU A 4 -15.31 11.20 -16.15
C LEU A 4 -15.22 11.58 -14.67
N ILE A 5 -16.34 11.54 -13.95
CA ILE A 5 -16.40 11.78 -12.49
C ILE A 5 -15.58 10.74 -11.71
N ASN A 6 -15.41 9.55 -12.27
CA ASN A 6 -14.64 8.45 -11.66
C ASN A 6 -13.22 8.31 -12.23
N SER A 7 -12.80 9.18 -13.14
CA SER A 7 -11.51 9.07 -13.82
C SER A 7 -10.33 9.12 -12.86
N TRP A 8 -10.46 9.79 -11.71
CA TRP A 8 -9.44 9.85 -10.66
C TRP A 8 -8.99 8.49 -10.15
N TRP A 9 -9.90 7.52 -10.00
CA TRP A 9 -9.52 6.16 -9.59
C TRP A 9 -9.49 5.18 -10.77
N VAL A 10 -10.33 5.39 -11.80
CA VAL A 10 -10.40 4.50 -12.97
C VAL A 10 -9.08 4.49 -13.75
N PHE A 11 -8.42 5.64 -13.96
CA PHE A 11 -7.15 5.66 -14.69
C PHE A 11 -6.01 4.95 -13.94
N PRO A 12 -5.75 5.22 -12.65
CA PRO A 12 -4.82 4.41 -11.86
C PRO A 12 -5.18 2.92 -11.86
N PHE A 13 -6.46 2.61 -11.72
CA PHE A 13 -6.95 1.23 -11.69
C PHE A 13 -6.68 0.49 -13.00
N LEU A 14 -7.03 1.07 -14.15
CA LEU A 14 -6.76 0.46 -15.46
C LEU A 14 -5.26 0.20 -15.66
N ASN A 15 -4.40 1.18 -15.33
CA ASN A 15 -2.96 1.00 -15.39
C ASN A 15 -2.47 -0.12 -14.46
N GLN A 16 -3.01 -0.23 -13.24
CA GLN A 16 -2.66 -1.32 -12.34
C GLN A 16 -3.19 -2.69 -12.82
N MET A 17 -4.41 -2.74 -13.38
CA MET A 17 -5.01 -3.97 -13.89
C MET A 17 -4.13 -4.60 -14.97
N PHE A 18 -3.68 -3.81 -15.95
CA PHE A 18 -2.81 -4.33 -17.02
C PHE A 18 -1.48 -4.87 -16.48
N ASN A 19 -0.93 -4.24 -15.44
CA ASN A 19 0.32 -4.68 -14.81
C ASN A 19 0.14 -5.89 -13.87
N ARG A 20 -1.01 -6.01 -13.20
CA ARG A 20 -1.31 -7.11 -12.25
C ARG A 20 -1.83 -8.37 -12.92
N TYR A 21 -2.54 -8.27 -14.04
CA TYR A 21 -3.05 -9.43 -14.78
C TYR A 21 -1.93 -10.39 -15.19
N SER A 22 -0.78 -9.85 -15.61
CA SER A 22 0.42 -10.65 -15.91
C SER A 22 1.01 -11.35 -14.68
N PHE A 23 0.81 -10.80 -13.48
CA PHE A 23 1.28 -11.39 -12.23
C PHE A 23 0.32 -12.47 -11.72
N SER A 24 -1.00 -12.22 -11.77
CA SER A 24 -2.02 -13.18 -11.33
C SER A 24 -2.05 -14.46 -12.17
N LYS A 25 -1.66 -14.39 -13.46
CA LYS A 25 -1.55 -15.57 -14.33
C LYS A 25 -0.42 -16.54 -13.92
N ASN A 26 0.61 -16.03 -13.23
CA ASN A 26 1.78 -16.80 -12.82
C ASN A 26 1.64 -17.42 -11.42
N ILE A 27 0.59 -17.07 -10.67
CA ILE A 27 0.29 -17.70 -9.38
C ILE A 27 -0.44 -19.01 -9.69
N ILE A 28 0.36 -20.07 -9.88
CA ILE A 28 -0.05 -21.47 -10.05
C ILE A 28 -0.52 -22.01 -8.69
N ILE A 29 -1.55 -21.41 -8.12
CA ILE A 29 -2.36 -22.08 -7.10
C ILE A 29 -3.63 -22.48 -7.83
N SER A 30 -4.05 -23.74 -7.72
CA SER A 30 -5.35 -24.14 -8.24
C SER A 30 -6.40 -23.25 -7.57
N PHE A 31 -6.95 -22.32 -8.36
CA PHE A 31 -7.93 -21.32 -7.90
C PHE A 31 -8.99 -22.02 -7.02
N SER A 32 -9.47 -23.20 -7.43
CA SER A 32 -10.40 -24.05 -6.67
C SER A 32 -10.03 -24.35 -5.19
N GLN A 33 -8.74 -24.50 -4.83
CA GLN A 33 -8.31 -24.76 -3.45
C GLN A 33 -8.30 -23.49 -2.57
N LEU A 34 -7.91 -22.35 -3.14
CA LEU A 34 -8.00 -21.04 -2.47
C LEU A 34 -9.43 -20.77 -2.00
N TYR A 35 -10.43 -21.10 -2.82
CA TYR A 35 -11.81 -20.64 -2.60
C TYR A 35 -12.66 -21.56 -1.73
N LYS A 36 -12.36 -22.86 -1.63
CA LYS A 36 -13.02 -23.72 -0.64
C LYS A 36 -12.77 -23.23 0.80
N GLY A 37 -11.65 -22.56 1.06
CA GLY A 37 -11.35 -21.92 2.34
C GLY A 37 -12.09 -20.59 2.59
N PHE A 38 -12.36 -19.81 1.53
CA PHE A 38 -13.09 -18.53 1.62
C PHE A 38 -14.62 -18.69 1.62
N ALA A 39 -15.14 -19.75 0.99
CA ALA A 39 -16.57 -20.03 0.88
C ALA A 39 -17.20 -20.60 2.17
N GLY A 40 -16.70 -20.19 3.34
CA GLY A 40 -17.23 -20.64 4.63
C GLY A 40 -18.74 -20.46 4.74
N SER A 41 -19.43 -21.48 5.27
CA SER A 41 -20.83 -21.63 5.78
C SER A 41 -22.01 -20.79 5.22
N ILE A 42 -21.85 -19.99 4.17
CA ILE A 42 -22.92 -19.11 3.66
C ILE A 42 -23.89 -19.92 2.82
N ASN A 43 -25.01 -20.31 3.43
CA ASN A 43 -26.11 -20.95 2.73
C ASN A 43 -27.26 -19.96 2.48
N LEU A 44 -28.14 -20.34 1.54
CA LEU A 44 -29.31 -19.54 1.18
C LEU A 44 -30.19 -19.20 2.39
N LEU A 45 -30.38 -20.14 3.30
CA LEU A 45 -31.18 -19.93 4.50
C LEU A 45 -30.62 -18.83 5.40
N THR A 46 -29.29 -18.74 5.52
CA THR A 46 -28.65 -17.72 6.36
C THR A 46 -28.78 -16.32 5.74
N ILE A 47 -28.76 -16.23 4.41
CA ILE A 47 -29.02 -14.99 3.69
C ILE A 47 -30.48 -14.57 3.84
N LEU A 48 -31.42 -15.52 3.65
CA LEU A 48 -32.84 -15.25 3.75
C LEU A 48 -33.21 -14.70 5.12
N ARG A 49 -32.64 -15.24 6.20
CA ARG A 49 -32.86 -14.74 7.57
C ARG A 49 -32.12 -13.43 7.89
N ASN A 50 -31.46 -12.78 6.92
CA ASN A 50 -30.70 -11.55 7.11
C ASN A 50 -29.65 -11.64 8.23
N ALA A 51 -28.96 -12.77 8.35
CA ALA A 51 -27.90 -12.94 9.32
C ALA A 51 -26.54 -13.04 8.62
N GLN A 52 -25.52 -12.48 9.28
CA GLN A 52 -24.15 -12.74 8.87
C GLN A 52 -23.76 -14.16 9.31
N VAL A 53 -23.03 -14.84 8.44
CA VAL A 53 -22.47 -16.17 8.71
C VAL A 53 -21.16 -16.00 9.46
N LYS A 54 -20.88 -16.96 10.35
CA LYS A 54 -19.57 -17.17 10.99
C LYS A 54 -18.47 -17.03 9.94
N ASN A 55 -17.81 -15.87 9.94
CA ASN A 55 -16.76 -15.65 8.98
C ASN A 55 -15.51 -16.32 9.54
N SER A 56 -15.23 -17.54 9.10
CA SER A 56 -14.07 -18.34 9.51
C SER A 56 -12.72 -17.65 9.27
N LEU A 57 -12.71 -16.51 8.57
CA LEU A 57 -11.53 -15.70 8.30
C LEU A 57 -11.19 -14.75 9.46
N TRP A 58 -12.14 -14.41 10.32
CA TRP A 58 -11.86 -13.56 11.48
C TRP A 58 -11.53 -14.45 12.67
N TYR A 59 -10.29 -14.35 13.16
CA TYR A 59 -9.83 -15.04 14.38
C TYR A 59 -10.55 -14.60 15.65
N PHE A 60 -11.42 -13.59 15.56
CA PHE A 60 -12.19 -13.06 16.66
C PHE A 60 -13.49 -13.83 16.87
N HIS A 61 -13.70 -14.28 18.11
CA HIS A 61 -15.02 -14.61 18.61
C HIS A 61 -15.84 -13.33 18.72
N LEU A 62 -16.84 -13.20 17.86
CA LEU A 62 -17.77 -12.08 17.85
C LEU A 62 -18.96 -12.41 18.76
N GLU A 63 -19.11 -11.69 19.88
CA GLU A 63 -20.15 -12.00 20.88
C GLU A 63 -21.57 -11.92 20.31
N TYR A 64 -21.79 -11.09 19.29
CA TYR A 64 -23.08 -10.98 18.61
C TYR A 64 -23.47 -12.23 17.82
N GLU A 65 -22.51 -13.03 17.34
CA GLU A 65 -22.81 -14.25 16.56
C GLU A 65 -23.64 -15.24 17.36
N LYS A 66 -23.34 -15.40 18.65
CA LYS A 66 -24.12 -16.27 19.56
C LYS A 66 -25.58 -15.85 19.64
N THR A 67 -25.83 -14.53 19.57
CA THR A 67 -27.20 -14.01 19.63
C THR A 67 -27.98 -14.41 18.39
N TYR A 68 -27.38 -14.33 17.19
CA TYR A 68 -28.05 -14.76 15.97
C TYR A 68 -28.12 -16.28 15.79
N GLN A 69 -27.41 -17.06 16.60
CA GLN A 69 -27.55 -18.52 16.63
C GLN A 69 -28.68 -18.98 17.55
N ASP A 70 -29.24 -18.09 18.37
CA ASP A 70 -30.37 -18.37 19.23
C ASP A 70 -31.66 -18.62 18.42
N THR A 71 -32.47 -19.58 18.85
CA THR A 71 -33.73 -19.97 18.20
C THR A 71 -34.67 -18.79 17.99
N LEU A 72 -34.78 -17.89 18.97
CA LEU A 72 -35.64 -16.71 18.84
C LEU A 72 -35.15 -15.81 17.70
N PHE A 73 -33.86 -15.49 17.65
CA PHE A 73 -33.30 -14.64 16.61
C PHE A 73 -33.33 -15.30 15.23
N ILE A 74 -33.25 -16.63 15.16
CA ILE A 74 -33.47 -17.37 13.91
C ILE A 74 -34.90 -17.13 13.40
N LEU A 75 -35.91 -17.29 14.26
CA LEU A 75 -37.30 -17.06 13.91
C LEU A 75 -37.57 -15.59 13.53
N LEU A 76 -36.99 -14.64 14.28
CA LEU A 76 -37.08 -13.20 13.97
C LEU A 76 -36.43 -12.86 12.62
N GLY A 77 -35.34 -13.53 12.27
CA GLY A 77 -34.72 -13.35 10.95
C GLY A 77 -35.64 -13.76 9.80
N PHE A 78 -36.32 -14.91 9.94
CA PHE A 78 -37.32 -15.35 8.95
C PHE A 78 -38.58 -14.49 8.93
N PHE A 79 -38.99 -13.93 10.08
CA PHE A 79 -40.09 -12.97 10.16
C PHE A 79 -39.88 -11.78 9.22
N ILE A 80 -38.66 -11.24 9.17
CA ILE A 80 -38.30 -10.17 8.22
C ILE A 80 -38.44 -10.64 6.77
N THR A 81 -37.97 -11.86 6.46
CA THR A 81 -38.12 -12.47 5.13
C THR A 81 -39.57 -12.60 4.70
N PHE A 82 -40.46 -13.01 5.61
CA PHE A 82 -41.89 -13.16 5.29
C PHE A 82 -42.52 -11.82 4.93
N ILE A 83 -42.16 -10.73 5.63
CA ILE A 83 -42.62 -9.38 5.30
C ILE A 83 -42.10 -8.95 3.91
N ILE A 84 -40.84 -9.26 3.59
CA ILE A 84 -40.25 -9.02 2.26
C ILE A 84 -41.03 -9.75 1.14
N LEU A 85 -41.56 -10.95 1.42
CA LEU A 85 -42.29 -11.75 0.43
C LEU A 85 -43.72 -11.25 0.16
N VAL A 86 -44.36 -10.53 1.09
CA VAL A 86 -45.71 -9.97 0.91
C VAL A 86 -45.89 -9.19 -0.40
N PRO A 87 -45.06 -8.16 -0.71
CA PRO A 87 -45.20 -7.41 -1.95
C PRO A 87 -44.86 -8.23 -3.20
N VAL A 88 -43.96 -9.22 -3.07
CA VAL A 88 -43.56 -10.12 -4.15
C VAL A 88 -44.72 -10.99 -4.57
N ILE A 89 -45.44 -11.58 -3.61
CA ILE A 89 -46.59 -12.45 -3.86
C ILE A 89 -47.78 -11.64 -4.36
N LYS A 90 -48.07 -10.49 -3.73
CA LYS A 90 -49.29 -9.73 -4.01
C LYS A 90 -49.20 -8.87 -5.26
N TYR A 91 -48.04 -8.31 -5.58
CA TYR A 91 -47.85 -7.39 -6.71
C TYR A 91 -46.52 -7.63 -7.44
N PRO A 92 -46.26 -8.85 -7.96
CA PRO A 92 -44.96 -9.22 -8.53
C PRO A 92 -44.52 -8.28 -9.66
N LYS A 93 -45.44 -7.85 -10.53
CA LYS A 93 -45.13 -6.92 -11.64
C LYS A 93 -44.67 -5.55 -11.17
N LYS A 94 -45.26 -5.02 -10.09
CA LYS A 94 -44.91 -3.69 -9.55
C LYS A 94 -43.53 -3.68 -8.90
N PHE A 95 -43.15 -4.79 -8.27
CA PHE A 95 -41.88 -4.91 -7.56
C PHE A 95 -40.81 -5.70 -8.32
N PHE A 96 -41.06 -6.03 -9.59
CA PHE A 96 -40.19 -6.90 -10.40
C PHE A 96 -38.72 -6.45 -10.37
N SER A 97 -38.46 -5.16 -10.56
CA SER A 97 -37.08 -4.63 -10.56
C SER A 97 -36.37 -4.85 -9.21
N PHE A 98 -37.06 -4.68 -8.08
CA PHE A 98 -36.48 -4.89 -6.75
C PHE A 98 -36.31 -6.37 -6.44
N VAL A 99 -37.24 -7.23 -6.87
CA VAL A 99 -37.10 -8.68 -6.75
C VAL A 99 -35.93 -9.17 -7.57
N LEU A 100 -35.78 -8.70 -8.81
CA LEU A 100 -34.66 -9.03 -9.66
C LEU A 100 -33.32 -8.60 -9.04
N LEU A 101 -33.23 -7.38 -8.51
CA LEU A 101 -32.04 -6.91 -7.80
C LEU A 101 -31.74 -7.75 -6.56
N TYR A 102 -32.77 -8.11 -5.77
CA TYR A 102 -32.61 -8.96 -4.61
C TYR A 102 -32.06 -10.35 -4.99
N LEU A 103 -32.60 -10.97 -6.03
CA LEU A 103 -32.13 -12.27 -6.53
C LEU A 103 -30.72 -12.19 -7.11
N ILE A 104 -30.37 -11.14 -7.86
CA ILE A 104 -29.02 -10.90 -8.37
C ILE A 104 -28.04 -10.72 -7.20
N GLY A 105 -28.42 -9.93 -6.19
CA GLY A 105 -27.64 -9.74 -4.98
C GLY A 105 -27.40 -11.06 -4.24
N ILE A 106 -28.44 -11.88 -4.04
CA ILE A 106 -28.34 -13.21 -3.44
C ILE A 106 -27.43 -14.11 -4.27
N TYR A 107 -27.60 -14.13 -5.59
CA TYR A 107 -26.77 -14.91 -6.50
C TYR A 107 -25.30 -14.60 -6.25
N PHE A 108 -24.89 -13.33 -6.24
CA PHE A 108 -23.49 -12.97 -6.00
C PHE A 108 -23.06 -13.21 -4.54
N TYR A 109 -23.89 -12.88 -3.56
CA TYR A 109 -23.58 -13.04 -2.12
C TYR A 109 -23.41 -14.51 -1.69
N LEU A 110 -24.12 -15.45 -2.32
CA LEU A 110 -23.97 -16.89 -2.08
C LEU A 110 -22.56 -17.42 -2.39
N ALA A 111 -21.71 -16.65 -3.07
CA ALA A 111 -20.42 -17.13 -3.59
C ALA A 111 -20.62 -18.49 -4.28
N TYR A 112 -19.83 -19.51 -3.96
CA TYR A 112 -19.87 -20.82 -4.60
C TYR A 112 -20.78 -21.83 -3.88
N ASN A 113 -21.63 -21.38 -2.97
CA ASN A 113 -22.53 -22.27 -2.26
C ASN A 113 -23.75 -22.63 -3.11
N HIS A 114 -24.38 -23.76 -2.78
CA HIS A 114 -25.60 -24.22 -3.42
C HIS A 114 -26.70 -23.12 -3.36
N PRO A 115 -27.51 -22.93 -4.42
CA PRO A 115 -27.63 -23.74 -5.64
C PRO A 115 -26.72 -23.35 -6.81
N PHE A 116 -26.02 -22.21 -6.75
CA PHE A 116 -25.34 -21.64 -7.93
C PHE A 116 -23.83 -21.91 -7.99
N GLY A 117 -23.30 -22.70 -7.07
CA GLY A 117 -21.87 -22.96 -6.93
C GLY A 117 -21.17 -23.43 -8.19
N ASN A 118 -21.73 -24.46 -8.84
CA ASN A 118 -21.13 -25.06 -10.04
C ASN A 118 -21.08 -24.08 -11.22
N LEU A 119 -22.14 -23.28 -11.42
CA LEU A 119 -22.19 -22.28 -12.48
C LEU A 119 -21.13 -21.18 -12.28
N LYS A 120 -20.89 -20.77 -11.03
CA LYS A 120 -19.85 -19.77 -10.73
C LYS A 120 -18.45 -20.32 -10.83
N LEU A 121 -18.23 -21.59 -10.46
CA LEU A 121 -16.94 -22.26 -10.72
C LEU A 121 -16.66 -22.28 -12.22
N TRP A 122 -17.67 -22.61 -13.02
CA TRP A 122 -17.56 -22.56 -14.47
C TRP A 122 -17.20 -21.15 -14.98
N PHE A 123 -17.90 -20.09 -14.51
CA PHE A 123 -17.53 -18.72 -14.88
C PHE A 123 -16.12 -18.33 -14.43
N LEU A 124 -15.67 -18.78 -13.26
CA LEU A 124 -14.32 -18.51 -12.80
C LEU A 124 -13.25 -19.12 -13.71
N GLU A 125 -13.52 -20.32 -14.23
CA GLU A 125 -12.62 -21.04 -15.13
C GLU A 125 -12.63 -20.50 -16.56
N HIS A 126 -13.77 -20.02 -17.05
CA HIS A 126 -13.98 -19.70 -18.46
C HIS A 126 -14.12 -18.21 -18.76
N LEU A 127 -14.51 -17.37 -17.80
CA LEU A 127 -14.70 -15.93 -17.99
C LEU A 127 -13.54 -15.14 -17.35
N PRO A 128 -12.69 -14.49 -18.17
CA PRO A 128 -11.66 -13.60 -17.66
C PRO A 128 -12.23 -12.55 -16.70
N TYR A 129 -11.51 -12.26 -15.63
CA TYR A 129 -11.89 -11.25 -14.61
C TYR A 129 -13.11 -11.58 -13.75
N HIS A 130 -13.75 -12.75 -13.91
CA HIS A 130 -14.82 -13.16 -12.99
C HIS A 130 -14.34 -13.25 -11.54
N TYR A 131 -13.03 -13.39 -11.33
CA TYR A 131 -12.41 -13.39 -10.01
C TYR A 131 -12.63 -12.09 -9.21
N VAL A 132 -12.96 -10.96 -9.85
CA VAL A 132 -13.27 -9.70 -9.15
C VAL A 132 -14.57 -9.83 -8.34
N TYR A 133 -15.43 -10.78 -8.70
CA TYR A 133 -16.72 -11.03 -8.05
C TYR A 133 -16.68 -12.15 -7.00
N ILE A 134 -15.48 -12.55 -6.57
CA ILE A 134 -15.27 -13.62 -5.59
C ILE A 134 -15.67 -13.18 -4.19
N ASP A 135 -15.35 -11.94 -3.83
CA ASP A 135 -15.69 -11.42 -2.52
C ASP A 135 -17.19 -11.13 -2.44
N ASN A 136 -17.88 -12.02 -1.73
CA ASN A 136 -19.32 -11.98 -1.55
C ASN A 136 -19.79 -10.70 -0.85
N TYR A 137 -19.01 -10.15 0.08
CA TYR A 137 -19.43 -9.00 0.86
C TYR A 137 -19.70 -7.75 0.01
N ASN A 138 -19.09 -7.63 -1.17
CA ASN A 138 -19.32 -6.50 -2.06
C ASN A 138 -20.76 -6.42 -2.60
N PHE A 139 -21.48 -7.55 -2.62
CA PHE A 139 -22.83 -7.63 -3.19
C PHE A 139 -23.94 -7.62 -2.15
N ILE A 140 -23.60 -7.72 -0.87
CA ILE A 140 -24.59 -7.68 0.21
C ILE A 140 -25.39 -6.37 0.20
N MET A 141 -24.78 -5.27 -0.25
CA MET A 141 -25.44 -3.97 -0.34
C MET A 141 -26.62 -3.98 -1.32
N ILE A 142 -26.52 -4.74 -2.42
CA ILE A 142 -27.63 -4.90 -3.38
C ILE A 142 -28.79 -5.64 -2.70
N VAL A 143 -28.48 -6.68 -1.93
CA VAL A 143 -29.47 -7.44 -1.13
C VAL A 143 -30.13 -6.51 -0.10
N ILE A 144 -29.34 -5.74 0.66
CA ILE A 144 -29.85 -4.84 1.71
C ILE A 144 -30.78 -3.77 1.13
N ILE A 145 -30.38 -3.09 0.06
CA ILE A 145 -31.18 -1.99 -0.53
C ILE A 145 -32.51 -2.54 -1.09
N SER A 146 -32.45 -3.62 -1.85
CA SER A 146 -33.65 -4.24 -2.43
C SER A 146 -34.58 -4.82 -1.35
N ALA A 147 -34.02 -5.52 -0.36
CA ALA A 147 -34.75 -6.04 0.78
C ALA A 147 -35.44 -4.93 1.60
N SER A 148 -34.76 -3.81 1.84
CA SER A 148 -35.31 -2.69 2.62
C SER A 148 -36.56 -2.08 1.97
N ILE A 149 -36.55 -1.92 0.64
CA ILE A 149 -37.69 -1.38 -0.11
C ILE A 149 -38.87 -2.36 -0.10
N LEU A 150 -38.58 -3.66 -0.28
CA LEU A 150 -39.59 -4.72 -0.21
C LEU A 150 -40.17 -4.83 1.21
N PHE A 151 -39.33 -4.78 2.23
CA PHE A 151 -39.74 -4.83 3.64
C PHE A 151 -40.66 -3.65 4.00
N GLY A 152 -40.31 -2.42 3.63
CA GLY A 152 -41.15 -1.25 3.86
C GLY A 152 -42.49 -1.35 3.14
N SER A 153 -42.47 -1.81 1.89
CA SER A 153 -43.69 -2.03 1.09
C SER A 153 -44.58 -3.13 1.68
N GLY A 154 -43.99 -4.24 2.13
CA GLY A 154 -44.69 -5.33 2.80
C GLY A 154 -45.34 -4.90 4.11
N SER A 155 -44.61 -4.12 4.92
CA SER A 155 -45.13 -3.56 6.18
C SER A 155 -46.37 -2.68 5.95
N VAL A 156 -46.35 -1.82 4.92
CA VAL A 156 -47.52 -0.99 4.54
C VAL A 156 -48.69 -1.85 4.05
N MET A 157 -48.43 -2.92 3.30
CA MET A 157 -49.49 -3.81 2.83
C MET A 157 -50.15 -4.57 3.99
N ILE A 158 -49.37 -5.03 4.96
CA ILE A 158 -49.89 -5.65 6.19
C ILE A 158 -50.73 -4.64 6.97
N TYR A 159 -50.22 -3.42 7.17
CA TYR A 159 -50.97 -2.33 7.82
C TYR A 159 -52.34 -2.12 7.16
N LYS A 160 -52.38 -1.93 5.83
CA LYS A 160 -53.64 -1.69 5.10
C LYS A 160 -54.59 -2.88 5.15
N PHE A 161 -54.06 -4.10 5.15
CA PHE A 161 -54.86 -5.31 5.27
C PHE A 161 -55.54 -5.39 6.64
N ILE A 162 -54.80 -5.12 7.72
CA ILE A 162 -55.35 -5.12 9.08
C ILE A 162 -56.30 -3.96 9.31
N GLU A 163 -55.97 -2.76 8.79
CA GLU A 163 -56.84 -1.59 8.88
C GLU A 163 -58.20 -1.85 8.24
N LYS A 164 -58.21 -2.53 7.08
CA LYS A 164 -59.43 -2.91 6.37
C LYS A 164 -60.25 -3.98 7.11
N ASN A 165 -59.60 -4.99 7.69
CA ASN A 165 -60.29 -6.18 8.20
C ASN A 165 -60.59 -6.15 9.72
N ILE A 166 -59.81 -5.41 10.50
CA ILE A 166 -59.89 -5.39 11.97
C ILE A 166 -60.08 -3.96 12.48
N GLY A 167 -59.33 -3.01 11.94
CA GLY A 167 -59.47 -1.59 12.26
C GLY A 167 -58.13 -0.85 12.40
N LYS A 168 -58.23 0.48 12.52
CA LYS A 168 -57.06 1.37 12.50
C LYS A 168 -56.16 1.27 13.74
N LYS A 169 -56.74 1.06 14.94
CA LYS A 169 -55.95 0.95 16.18
C LYS A 169 -55.06 -0.29 16.16
N THR A 170 -55.62 -1.42 15.73
CA THR A 170 -54.88 -2.68 15.60
C THR A 170 -53.83 -2.62 14.50
N SER A 171 -54.11 -1.99 13.35
CA SER A 171 -53.10 -1.84 12.29
C SER A 171 -51.89 -1.00 12.73
N ILE A 172 -52.11 0.10 13.46
CA ILE A 172 -51.03 0.90 14.05
C ILE A 172 -50.21 0.08 15.04
N ALA A 173 -50.89 -0.65 15.94
CA ALA A 173 -50.22 -1.51 16.91
C ALA A 173 -49.39 -2.61 16.23
N THR A 174 -49.91 -3.25 15.17
CA THR A 174 -49.16 -4.24 14.39
C THR A 174 -47.96 -3.63 13.70
N LEU A 175 -48.09 -2.44 13.09
CA LEU A 175 -46.96 -1.77 12.45
C LEU A 175 -45.88 -1.42 13.48
N PHE A 176 -46.28 -0.90 14.65
CA PHE A 176 -45.36 -0.63 15.75
C PHE A 176 -44.65 -1.91 16.19
N PHE A 177 -45.37 -3.02 16.35
CA PHE A 177 -44.80 -4.32 16.71
C PHE A 177 -43.80 -4.83 15.66
N ILE A 178 -44.13 -4.74 14.38
CA ILE A 178 -43.22 -5.09 13.29
C ILE A 178 -41.92 -4.26 13.40
N MET A 179 -42.04 -2.94 13.52
CA MET A 179 -40.89 -2.04 13.61
C MET A 179 -40.07 -2.28 14.88
N PHE A 180 -40.73 -2.52 16.02
CA PHE A 180 -40.06 -2.81 17.29
C PHE A 180 -39.26 -4.11 17.20
N ILE A 181 -39.85 -5.18 16.66
CA ILE A 181 -39.15 -6.44 16.44
C ILE A 181 -37.97 -6.26 15.50
N SER A 182 -38.16 -5.65 14.33
CA SER A 182 -37.12 -5.58 13.30
C SER A 182 -36.00 -4.60 13.64
N CYS A 183 -36.32 -3.47 14.26
CA CYS A 183 -35.35 -2.37 14.46
C CYS A 183 -34.80 -2.29 15.89
N VAL A 184 -35.50 -2.85 16.88
CA VAL A 184 -35.05 -2.85 18.28
C VAL A 184 -34.57 -4.24 18.69
N VAL A 185 -35.45 -5.25 18.59
CA VAL A 185 -35.14 -6.60 19.09
C VAL A 185 -34.10 -7.30 18.22
N TYR A 186 -34.30 -7.36 16.89
CA TYR A 186 -33.38 -8.06 15.99
C TYR A 186 -32.00 -7.37 15.89
N VAL A 187 -31.95 -6.06 16.13
CA VAL A 187 -30.73 -5.23 16.14
C VAL A 187 -30.12 -5.14 17.55
N TYR A 188 -30.67 -5.86 18.55
CA TYR A 188 -30.20 -5.87 19.93
C TYR A 188 -28.68 -5.98 20.11
N PRO A 189 -27.93 -6.80 19.34
CA PRO A 189 -26.47 -6.85 19.48
C PRO A 189 -25.75 -5.51 19.24
N ALA A 190 -26.32 -4.63 18.42
CA ALA A 190 -25.78 -3.30 18.19
C ALA A 190 -25.96 -2.38 19.41
N TRP A 191 -27.15 -2.40 20.01
CA TRP A 191 -27.46 -1.57 21.17
C TRP A 191 -26.86 -2.11 22.49
N SER A 192 -26.55 -3.40 22.55
CA SER A 192 -25.97 -4.09 23.73
C SER A 192 -24.43 -4.11 23.74
N ASN A 193 -23.77 -3.36 22.87
CA ASN A 193 -22.30 -3.30 22.74
C ASN A 193 -21.63 -4.64 22.35
N LYS A 194 -22.40 -5.70 22.03
CA LYS A 194 -21.87 -7.01 21.63
C LYS A 194 -21.13 -6.98 20.30
N ILE A 195 -21.36 -5.96 19.47
CA ILE A 195 -20.59 -5.74 18.22
C ILE A 195 -19.12 -5.42 18.54
N PHE A 196 -18.85 -4.67 19.60
CA PHE A 196 -17.50 -4.19 19.92
C PHE A 196 -16.74 -5.07 20.93
N ASN A 197 -17.44 -5.99 21.61
CA ASN A 197 -16.85 -6.90 22.60
C ASN A 197 -16.19 -8.15 21.99
N GLY A 198 -15.98 -8.18 20.68
CA GLY A 198 -15.29 -9.27 20.01
C GLY A 198 -13.88 -9.51 20.57
N TYR A 199 -13.49 -10.77 20.74
CA TYR A 199 -12.17 -11.13 21.26
C TYR A 199 -11.60 -12.39 20.61
N THR A 200 -10.27 -12.49 20.57
CA THR A 200 -9.56 -13.73 20.26
C THR A 200 -8.71 -14.15 21.46
N ASN A 201 -8.51 -15.46 21.62
CA ASN A 201 -7.64 -16.00 22.67
C ASN A 201 -6.27 -16.30 22.06
N PHE A 202 -5.26 -15.53 22.44
CA PHE A 202 -3.89 -15.72 21.99
C PHE A 202 -2.98 -16.02 23.20
N ASN A 203 -2.31 -17.18 23.19
CA ASN A 203 -1.47 -17.64 24.32
C ASN A 203 -2.16 -17.49 25.69
N ASN A 204 -3.40 -17.98 25.81
CA ASN A 204 -4.25 -17.88 27.02
C ASN A 204 -4.59 -16.44 27.46
N ARG A 205 -4.48 -15.45 26.56
CA ARG A 205 -4.90 -14.06 26.82
C ARG A 205 -6.00 -13.63 25.87
N LYS A 206 -6.99 -12.93 26.42
CA LYS A 206 -8.07 -12.30 25.67
C LYS A 206 -7.55 -11.02 24.99
N VAL A 207 -7.51 -11.01 23.67
CA VAL A 207 -7.20 -9.85 22.83
C VAL A 207 -8.50 -9.35 22.23
N THR A 208 -8.82 -8.06 22.38
CA THR A 208 -10.07 -7.48 21.88
C THR A 208 -9.84 -6.63 20.63
N MET A 209 -10.92 -6.23 19.96
CA MET A 209 -10.87 -5.26 18.87
C MET A 209 -10.62 -3.82 19.33
N LEU A 210 -10.72 -3.56 20.64
CA LEU A 210 -10.43 -2.25 21.22
C LEU A 210 -8.93 -2.06 21.38
N ALA A 211 -8.45 -0.85 21.11
CA ALA A 211 -7.03 -0.52 21.21
C ALA A 211 -6.82 0.73 22.06
N LYS A 212 -5.94 0.63 23.06
CA LYS A 212 -5.41 1.81 23.77
C LYS A 212 -3.91 1.87 23.57
N VAL A 213 -3.47 2.71 22.64
CA VAL A 213 -2.05 2.87 22.29
C VAL A 213 -1.28 3.36 23.53
N PRO A 214 -0.27 2.62 24.00
CA PRO A 214 0.49 3.03 25.17
C PRO A 214 1.31 4.31 24.96
N HIS A 215 1.41 5.17 25.99
CA HIS A 215 2.12 6.46 25.89
C HIS A 215 3.58 6.37 25.45
N TYR A 216 4.24 5.22 25.62
CA TYR A 216 5.62 5.04 25.18
C TYR A 216 5.77 5.01 23.64
N TYR A 217 4.73 4.71 22.87
CA TYR A 217 4.72 4.88 21.41
C TYR A 217 4.78 6.35 21.01
N SER A 218 4.05 7.23 21.71
CA SER A 218 4.13 8.68 21.47
C SER A 218 5.52 9.23 21.80
N ARG A 219 6.16 8.74 22.87
CA ARG A 219 7.57 9.08 23.18
C ARG A 219 8.55 8.60 22.10
N ALA A 220 8.35 7.40 21.57
CA ALA A 220 9.14 6.89 20.44
C ALA A 220 8.92 7.74 19.18
N LYS A 221 7.68 8.14 18.90
CA LYS A 221 7.33 9.02 17.76
C LYS A 221 8.10 10.35 17.85
N ASN A 222 8.12 10.95 19.04
CA ASN A 222 8.86 12.18 19.28
C ASN A 222 10.37 12.02 19.09
N LEU A 223 10.94 10.83 19.35
CA LEU A 223 12.35 10.57 19.04
C LEU A 223 12.60 10.55 17.53
N PHE A 224 11.76 9.86 16.76
CA PHE A 224 11.94 9.72 15.31
C PHE A 224 11.62 11.00 14.54
N ASN A 225 10.76 11.85 15.07
CA ASN A 225 10.42 13.14 14.45
C ASN A 225 11.48 14.24 14.70
N ARG A 226 12.54 13.98 15.48
CA ARG A 226 13.62 14.95 15.75
C ARG A 226 14.59 15.15 14.59
N THR A 227 14.58 14.27 13.60
CA THR A 227 15.51 14.32 12.48
C THR A 227 14.74 14.26 11.17
N ASP A 228 15.02 15.20 10.28
CA ASP A 228 14.41 15.26 8.94
C ASP A 228 15.12 14.35 7.92
N ILE A 229 16.18 13.64 8.34
CA ILE A 229 16.82 12.61 7.52
C ILE A 229 15.79 11.54 7.15
N ASN A 230 15.71 11.22 5.86
CA ASN A 230 14.89 10.16 5.34
C ASN A 230 15.54 8.79 5.59
N TYR A 231 14.87 7.94 6.37
CA TYR A 231 15.30 6.59 6.67
C TYR A 231 14.12 5.65 6.91
N ASN A 232 14.43 4.35 6.94
CA ASN A 232 13.49 3.31 7.35
C ASN A 232 13.75 2.85 8.78
N ILE A 233 12.71 2.29 9.41
CA ILE A 233 12.78 1.67 10.74
C ILE A 233 12.56 0.18 10.58
N PHE A 234 13.44 -0.63 11.16
CA PHE A 234 13.30 -2.08 11.18
C PHE A 234 12.73 -2.54 12.51
N ILE A 235 11.75 -3.43 12.49
CA ILE A 235 11.00 -3.84 13.67
C ILE A 235 11.28 -5.31 13.98
N LEU A 236 11.51 -5.61 15.25
CA LEU A 236 11.75 -6.96 15.75
C LEU A 236 10.88 -7.24 16.98
N PRO A 237 10.42 -8.49 17.21
CA PRO A 237 10.55 -9.63 16.32
C PRO A 237 9.75 -9.43 15.02
N ASN A 238 10.22 -9.97 13.90
CA ASN A 238 9.38 -10.06 12.71
C ASN A 238 8.25 -11.07 13.00
N VAL A 239 7.03 -10.57 12.97
CA VAL A 239 5.80 -11.35 13.10
C VAL A 239 5.06 -11.31 11.78
N TYR A 240 4.75 -12.49 11.24
CA TYR A 240 3.86 -12.64 10.09
C TYR A 240 2.44 -12.26 10.52
N SER A 241 1.69 -11.56 9.66
CA SER A 241 0.27 -11.16 9.75
C SER A 241 -0.44 -11.37 11.09
N ASN A 242 -1.14 -10.35 11.59
CA ASN A 242 -1.87 -10.36 12.88
C ASN A 242 -0.90 -10.21 14.07
N VAL A 243 -0.28 -9.03 14.13
CA VAL A 243 0.60 -8.61 15.21
C VAL A 243 -0.23 -8.42 16.47
N ASN A 244 -0.18 -9.41 17.34
CA ASN A 244 -0.86 -9.38 18.63
C ASN A 244 0.01 -8.60 19.64
N LEU A 245 -0.38 -7.37 19.98
CA LEU A 245 0.30 -6.55 20.97
C LEU A 245 -0.37 -6.69 22.35
N ASN A 246 0.46 -6.78 23.38
CA ASN A 246 0.08 -6.80 24.78
C ASN A 246 -0.18 -5.38 25.31
N TRP A 247 -1.06 -4.66 24.60
CA TRP A 247 -1.63 -3.38 25.03
C TRP A 247 -2.76 -3.63 26.04
N HIS A 248 -3.31 -2.56 26.61
CA HIS A 248 -4.28 -2.67 27.72
C HIS A 248 -5.48 -3.59 27.39
N PHE A 249 -5.99 -3.52 26.17
CA PHE A 249 -7.11 -4.33 25.68
C PHE A 249 -6.67 -5.48 24.76
N GLY A 250 -5.36 -5.72 24.67
CA GLY A 250 -4.76 -6.36 23.50
C GLY A 250 -4.87 -5.47 22.26
N TYR A 251 -4.21 -5.84 21.18
CA TYR A 251 -4.43 -5.27 19.86
C TYR A 251 -3.98 -6.31 18.84
N ASP A 252 -4.81 -6.59 17.84
CA ASP A 252 -4.44 -7.44 16.72
C ASP A 252 -4.57 -6.61 15.44
N ASP A 253 -3.49 -6.51 14.69
CA ASP A 253 -3.48 -5.75 13.44
C ASP A 253 -2.57 -6.39 12.40
N GLY A 254 -2.93 -6.22 11.14
CA GLY A 254 -2.15 -6.62 9.98
C GLY A 254 -0.85 -5.83 9.79
N GLY A 255 -0.32 -5.19 10.84
CA GLY A 255 0.94 -4.42 10.83
C GLY A 255 0.79 -2.94 10.41
N LEU A 256 -0.42 -2.38 10.36
CA LEU A 256 -0.69 -1.01 9.91
C LEU A 256 -0.45 0.05 10.99
N TYR A 257 -0.46 -0.30 12.28
CA TYR A 257 -0.31 0.64 13.38
C TYR A 257 0.99 1.46 13.29
N PHE A 258 2.03 0.92 12.69
CA PHE A 258 3.28 1.65 12.55
C PHE A 258 3.14 2.85 11.59
N TYR A 259 2.45 2.69 10.47
CA TYR A 259 2.16 3.79 9.53
C TYR A 259 1.27 4.86 10.12
N LEU A 260 0.37 4.48 11.04
CA LEU A 260 -0.48 5.43 11.76
C LEU A 260 0.30 6.22 12.82
N LEU A 261 1.33 5.62 13.41
CA LEU A 261 2.05 6.21 14.53
C LEU A 261 3.31 6.97 14.12
N TYR A 262 3.98 6.60 13.02
CA TYR A 262 5.29 7.14 12.65
C TYR A 262 5.33 7.71 11.23
N LYS A 263 6.07 8.82 11.05
CA LYS A 263 6.29 9.48 9.75
C LYS A 263 7.21 8.68 8.82
N HIS A 264 8.14 7.91 9.41
CA HIS A 264 9.15 7.15 8.68
C HIS A 264 8.61 5.79 8.26
N SER A 265 8.99 5.33 7.07
CA SER A 265 8.57 4.02 6.56
C SER A 265 9.16 2.90 7.43
N GLU A 266 8.38 1.84 7.63
CA GLU A 266 8.90 0.61 8.21
C GLU A 266 9.38 -0.35 7.14
N PHE A 267 10.40 -1.12 7.51
CA PHE A 267 10.69 -2.39 6.87
C PHE A 267 10.26 -3.50 7.85
N SER A 268 9.11 -4.09 7.58
CA SER A 268 8.51 -5.19 8.35
C SER A 268 8.01 -6.29 7.38
N VAL A 269 7.76 -7.49 7.92
CA VAL A 269 7.06 -8.56 7.19
C VAL A 269 5.59 -8.15 7.06
N ASN A 270 5.22 -7.50 5.96
CA ASN A 270 3.83 -7.19 5.66
C ASN A 270 3.24 -8.23 4.68
N MET A 271 1.92 -8.43 4.71
CA MET A 271 1.16 -9.45 3.97
C MET A 271 1.33 -9.46 2.44
N ASN A 272 2.04 -8.50 1.86
CA ASN A 272 2.28 -8.48 0.42
C ASN A 272 3.35 -9.51 0.07
N TYR A 273 2.91 -10.53 -0.68
CA TYR A 273 3.58 -11.72 -1.24
C TYR A 273 4.96 -11.55 -1.91
N SER A 274 5.63 -10.41 -1.79
CA SER A 274 6.83 -10.04 -2.53
C SER A 274 8.07 -9.78 -1.66
N ASN A 275 8.07 -10.15 -0.38
CA ASN A 275 9.16 -9.82 0.54
C ASN A 275 9.71 -11.08 1.26
N ASN A 276 10.05 -12.12 0.49
CA ASN A 276 10.71 -13.32 1.05
C ASN A 276 12.05 -13.02 1.72
N LEU A 277 12.66 -11.89 1.34
CA LEU A 277 13.85 -11.32 1.93
C LEU A 277 13.79 -11.27 3.47
N PHE A 278 12.62 -11.15 4.09
CA PHE A 278 12.51 -11.04 5.54
C PHE A 278 12.36 -12.36 6.28
N TYR A 279 11.78 -13.37 5.63
CA TYR A 279 11.65 -14.70 6.21
C TYR A 279 13.02 -15.34 6.37
N ASP A 280 13.84 -15.17 5.35
CA ASP A 280 15.17 -15.74 5.32
C ASP A 280 16.08 -15.12 6.38
N LEU A 281 15.92 -13.83 6.73
CA LEU A 281 16.69 -13.21 7.82
C LEU A 281 16.57 -13.95 9.16
N GLN A 282 15.43 -14.57 9.45
CA GLN A 282 15.25 -15.33 10.69
C GLN A 282 15.93 -16.71 10.63
N ASP A 283 16.16 -17.21 9.42
CA ASP A 283 16.84 -18.48 9.16
C ASP A 283 18.38 -18.32 9.18
N TYR A 284 18.89 -17.10 8.98
CA TYR A 284 20.33 -16.79 9.02
C TYR A 284 20.81 -16.19 10.34
N ASN A 285 22.09 -16.40 10.67
CA ASN A 285 22.74 -15.81 11.84
C ASN A 285 22.92 -14.30 11.62
N TYR A 286 22.29 -13.47 12.46
CA TYR A 286 22.26 -12.00 12.40
C TYR A 286 23.65 -11.29 12.53
N GLN A 287 24.76 -12.02 12.51
CA GLN A 287 26.13 -11.49 12.62
C GLN A 287 26.45 -10.34 11.65
N ASN A 288 25.82 -10.30 10.47
CA ASN A 288 25.99 -9.24 9.47
C ASN A 288 24.73 -8.38 9.26
N LEU A 289 23.84 -8.30 10.26
CA LEU A 289 22.62 -7.48 10.23
C LEU A 289 22.88 -6.03 9.77
N ARG A 290 24.01 -5.43 10.14
CA ARG A 290 24.37 -4.05 9.71
C ARG A 290 24.36 -3.86 8.19
N SER A 291 24.79 -4.86 7.41
CA SER A 291 24.84 -4.80 5.95
C SER A 291 23.45 -4.82 5.35
N PHE A 292 22.58 -5.67 5.92
CA PHE A 292 21.17 -5.71 5.57
C PHE A 292 20.44 -4.39 5.89
N LEU A 293 20.66 -3.84 7.10
CA LEU A 293 20.09 -2.56 7.50
C LEU A 293 20.57 -1.41 6.60
N ALA A 294 21.84 -1.43 6.20
CA ALA A 294 22.39 -0.46 5.25
C ALA A 294 21.69 -0.55 3.88
N MET A 295 21.54 -1.76 3.35
CA MET A 295 20.88 -2.01 2.06
C MET A 295 19.43 -1.52 2.04
N THR A 296 18.73 -1.62 3.18
CA THR A 296 17.33 -1.22 3.35
C THR A 296 17.14 0.24 3.76
N SER A 297 18.19 1.07 3.76
CA SER A 297 18.17 2.44 4.32
C SER A 297 17.63 2.52 5.75
N THR A 298 17.86 1.48 6.55
CA THR A 298 17.38 1.44 7.93
C THR A 298 18.33 2.21 8.84
N LYS A 299 17.77 3.13 9.64
CA LYS A 299 18.54 3.89 10.65
C LYS A 299 18.33 3.41 12.07
N TYR A 300 17.10 2.99 12.38
CA TYR A 300 16.73 2.54 13.72
C TYR A 300 16.16 1.13 13.66
N VAL A 301 16.47 0.35 14.69
CA VAL A 301 15.85 -0.95 14.94
C VAL A 301 15.06 -0.86 16.23
N ILE A 302 13.79 -1.26 16.21
CA ILE A 302 12.93 -1.33 17.38
C ILE A 302 12.78 -2.79 17.79
N LEU A 303 13.17 -3.12 19.01
CA LEU A 303 12.81 -4.38 19.64
C LEU A 303 11.54 -4.16 20.48
N GLN A 304 10.44 -4.76 20.03
CA GLN A 304 9.12 -4.69 20.63
C GLN A 304 8.93 -5.81 21.66
N ASN A 305 8.98 -5.46 22.94
CA ASN A 305 8.77 -6.42 24.01
C ASN A 305 7.28 -6.64 24.33
N ASP A 306 6.39 -5.84 23.77
CA ASP A 306 4.94 -5.95 23.88
C ASP A 306 4.30 -6.85 22.84
N VAL A 307 5.00 -7.27 21.79
CA VAL A 307 4.50 -8.29 20.85
C VAL A 307 4.32 -9.64 21.54
N LEU A 308 3.14 -10.24 21.43
CA LEU A 308 2.84 -11.61 21.81
C LEU A 308 3.25 -12.52 20.65
N GLN A 309 4.33 -13.27 20.84
CA GLN A 309 4.86 -14.18 19.80
C GLN A 309 4.33 -15.59 20.07
N SER A 310 3.82 -16.27 19.03
CA SER A 310 3.50 -17.70 19.11
C SER A 310 4.79 -18.53 19.05
N LYS A 311 4.84 -19.65 19.77
CA LYS A 311 5.93 -20.64 19.61
C LYS A 311 5.87 -21.35 18.26
N SER A 312 4.69 -21.40 17.64
CA SER A 312 4.47 -21.86 16.27
C SER A 312 4.13 -20.64 15.40
N ASN A 313 5.15 -19.97 14.88
CA ASN A 313 4.96 -18.99 13.81
C ASN A 313 4.71 -19.74 12.50
N LYS A 314 3.57 -20.43 12.41
CA LYS A 314 3.08 -21.03 11.17
C LYS A 314 2.69 -19.87 10.26
N ILE A 315 3.52 -19.57 9.28
CA ILE A 315 3.05 -18.84 8.10
C ILE A 315 2.00 -19.75 7.49
N GLY A 316 0.78 -19.26 7.25
CA GLY A 316 -0.31 -20.15 6.89
C GLY A 316 -1.35 -19.41 6.09
N PHE A 317 -1.09 -19.21 4.81
CA PHE A 317 -2.13 -18.97 3.82
C PHE A 317 -1.89 -19.93 2.64
N PHE A 318 -2.89 -20.76 2.33
CA PHE A 318 -2.93 -21.63 1.15
C PHE A 318 -1.73 -22.57 0.97
N ASN A 319 -1.64 -23.63 1.78
CA ASN A 319 -0.65 -24.73 1.70
C ASN A 319 0.85 -24.33 1.73
N TYR A 320 1.17 -23.03 1.76
CA TYR A 320 2.49 -22.51 2.06
C TYR A 320 2.62 -22.31 3.56
N SER A 321 3.06 -23.36 4.26
CA SER A 321 3.47 -23.23 5.65
C SER A 321 4.97 -23.30 5.81
N LYS A 322 5.61 -22.13 5.79
CA LYS A 322 6.99 -21.98 6.28
C LYS A 322 6.92 -21.69 7.78
N TYR A 323 7.51 -22.55 8.59
CA TYR A 323 7.69 -22.26 10.01
C TYR A 323 8.86 -21.30 10.12
N LEU A 324 8.58 -20.08 10.58
CA LEU A 324 9.67 -19.18 10.91
C LEU A 324 10.37 -19.68 12.17
N LYS A 325 11.70 -19.68 12.14
CA LYS A 325 12.50 -19.96 13.34
C LYS A 325 12.09 -18.99 14.45
N TYR A 326 11.59 -19.52 15.55
CA TYR A 326 11.30 -18.72 16.74
C TYR A 326 12.62 -18.26 17.34
N ILE A 327 12.79 -16.93 17.45
CA ILE A 327 13.92 -16.30 18.12
C ILE A 327 13.38 -15.52 19.30
N SER A 328 13.90 -15.83 20.48
CA SER A 328 13.41 -15.22 21.72
C SER A 328 13.81 -13.75 21.80
N LYS A 329 13.03 -12.92 22.52
CA LYS A 329 13.37 -11.51 22.75
C LYS A 329 14.74 -11.32 23.42
N PRO A 330 15.15 -12.14 24.41
CA PRO A 330 16.51 -12.07 24.97
C PRO A 330 17.59 -12.38 23.94
N GLU A 331 17.37 -13.36 23.06
CA GLU A 331 18.30 -13.71 22.00
C GLU A 331 18.43 -12.58 20.96
N LEU A 332 17.30 -12.01 20.51
CA LEU A 332 17.30 -10.82 19.65
C LEU A 332 18.03 -9.65 20.30
N ARG A 333 17.84 -9.43 21.60
CA ARG A 333 18.55 -8.40 22.36
C ARG A 333 20.06 -8.67 22.38
N SER A 334 20.48 -9.92 22.60
CA SER A 334 21.88 -10.33 22.56
C SER A 334 22.50 -10.06 21.19
N ILE A 335 21.81 -10.45 20.12
CA ILE A 335 22.17 -10.18 18.73
C ILE A 335 22.36 -8.68 18.48
N LEU A 336 21.40 -7.86 18.88
CA LEU A 336 21.44 -6.41 18.66
C LEU A 336 22.58 -5.73 19.46
N ASN A 337 22.85 -6.22 20.67
CA ASN A 337 23.93 -5.71 21.53
C ASN A 337 25.33 -6.10 21.02
N THR A 338 25.46 -7.29 20.44
CA THR A 338 26.73 -7.82 19.90
C THR A 338 27.00 -7.39 18.46
N SER A 339 25.96 -6.93 17.75
CA SER A 339 26.06 -6.45 16.37
C SER A 339 26.89 -5.17 16.26
N ASN A 340 28.05 -5.26 15.60
CA ASN A 340 28.89 -4.10 15.34
C ASN A 340 28.12 -3.01 14.57
N GLY A 341 28.19 -1.77 15.05
CA GLY A 341 27.56 -0.60 14.45
C GLY A 341 26.16 -0.30 14.94
N LEU A 342 25.54 -1.17 15.74
CA LEU A 342 24.28 -0.91 16.44
C LEU A 342 24.55 -0.53 17.89
N LYS A 343 23.81 0.45 18.41
CA LYS A 343 23.85 0.85 19.82
C LYS A 343 22.44 1.10 20.33
N LEU A 344 22.13 0.57 21.50
CA LEU A 344 20.90 0.93 22.21
C LEU A 344 20.97 2.42 22.57
N VAL A 345 20.02 3.22 22.07
CA VAL A 345 19.99 4.66 22.32
C VAL A 345 18.95 5.05 23.37
N ARG A 346 17.79 4.39 23.38
CA ARG A 346 16.69 4.71 24.30
C ARG A 346 15.85 3.46 24.58
N LYS A 347 15.20 3.45 25.75
CA LYS A 347 14.12 2.53 26.09
C LYS A 347 12.88 3.35 26.42
N PHE A 348 11.76 3.05 25.77
CA PHE A 348 10.47 3.66 26.08
C PHE A 348 9.48 2.57 26.44
N GLY A 349 9.19 2.40 27.73
CA GLY A 349 8.30 1.34 28.20
C GLY A 349 8.76 -0.02 27.69
N LYS A 350 7.99 -0.64 26.79
CA LYS A 350 8.29 -1.95 26.20
C LYS A 350 9.04 -1.90 24.86
N LEU A 351 9.48 -0.72 24.42
CA LEU A 351 10.25 -0.53 23.18
C LEU A 351 11.71 -0.27 23.48
N ASP A 352 12.62 -1.10 22.97
CA ASP A 352 14.05 -0.79 22.95
C ASP A 352 14.43 -0.27 21.56
N ILE A 353 15.09 0.89 21.52
CA ILE A 353 15.44 1.56 20.27
C ILE A 353 16.96 1.50 20.10
N TYR A 354 17.40 0.82 19.04
CA TYR A 354 18.78 0.75 18.62
C TYR A 354 19.00 1.68 17.42
N LYS A 355 20.15 2.35 17.37
CA LYS A 355 20.54 3.23 16.27
C LYS A 355 21.73 2.63 15.53
N LEU A 356 21.65 2.60 14.21
CA LEU A 356 22.76 2.26 13.34
C LEU A 356 23.70 3.47 13.21
N SER A 357 25.00 3.25 13.43
CA SER A 357 26.03 4.28 13.26
C SER A 357 26.03 4.83 11.83
N ASP A 358 26.30 6.14 11.69
CA ASP A 358 26.38 6.82 10.38
C ASP A 358 27.42 6.20 9.45
N LYS A 359 28.44 5.52 9.99
CA LYS A 359 29.43 4.76 9.22
C LYS A 359 28.77 3.69 8.34
N TYR A 360 27.69 3.06 8.82
CA TYR A 360 27.02 1.95 8.15
C TYR A 360 25.70 2.34 7.49
N PHE A 361 25.10 3.47 7.89
CA PHE A 361 23.85 3.94 7.29
C PHE A 361 24.04 4.42 5.85
N ILE A 362 23.10 4.04 4.97
CA ILE A 362 23.04 4.50 3.58
C ILE A 362 21.68 5.18 3.38
N PRO A 363 21.64 6.42 2.85
CA PRO A 363 20.37 7.11 2.60
C PRO A 363 19.57 6.50 1.45
N ARG A 364 18.33 6.98 1.26
CA ARG A 364 17.36 6.44 0.30
C ARG A 364 17.86 6.43 -1.15
N ILE A 365 18.61 7.43 -1.57
CA ILE A 365 19.20 7.52 -2.92
C ILE A 365 20.71 7.56 -2.77
N TRP A 366 21.43 6.64 -3.42
CA TRP A 366 22.87 6.50 -3.24
C TRP A 366 23.54 5.83 -4.43
N MET A 367 24.88 5.83 -4.43
CA MET A 367 25.69 5.20 -5.48
C MET A 367 26.65 4.14 -4.87
N PRO A 368 26.78 2.94 -5.46
CA PRO A 368 27.61 1.87 -4.92
C PRO A 368 29.10 1.97 -5.27
N LYS A 369 29.97 1.66 -4.30
CA LYS A 369 31.43 1.60 -4.49
C LYS A 369 31.92 0.23 -4.97
N LYS A 370 31.11 -0.80 -4.75
CA LYS A 370 31.35 -2.19 -5.16
C LYS A 370 30.09 -2.72 -5.84
N LEU A 371 30.25 -3.41 -6.96
CA LEU A 371 29.16 -4.10 -7.65
C LEU A 371 29.37 -5.61 -7.58
N ILE A 372 28.27 -6.31 -7.36
CA ILE A 372 28.20 -7.77 -7.44
C ILE A 372 27.14 -8.08 -8.51
N PHE A 373 27.53 -8.86 -9.51
CA PHE A 373 26.62 -9.37 -10.53
C PHE A 373 26.41 -10.86 -10.28
N VAL A 374 25.17 -11.30 -10.19
CA VAL A 374 24.81 -12.71 -10.14
C VAL A 374 24.70 -13.22 -11.57
N ASN A 375 25.58 -14.14 -11.95
CA ASN A 375 25.69 -14.63 -13.32
C ASN A 375 24.57 -15.63 -13.67
N ASN A 376 24.00 -16.28 -12.67
CA ASN A 376 22.89 -17.22 -12.83
C ASN A 376 21.60 -16.47 -13.25
N GLU A 377 20.83 -17.08 -14.14
CA GLU A 377 19.45 -16.64 -14.39
C GLU A 377 18.56 -17.06 -13.22
N LEU A 378 17.98 -16.07 -12.53
CA LEU A 378 17.14 -16.27 -11.35
C LEU A 378 15.74 -15.73 -11.62
N LYS A 379 14.68 -16.45 -11.28
CA LYS A 379 13.34 -15.82 -11.27
C LYS A 379 13.35 -14.69 -10.24
N LEU A 380 12.59 -13.62 -10.47
CA LEU A 380 12.53 -12.49 -9.53
C LEU A 380 12.20 -12.92 -8.09
N HIS A 381 11.25 -13.85 -7.93
CA HIS A 381 10.91 -14.42 -6.63
C HIS A 381 12.03 -15.29 -6.02
N ASP A 382 12.89 -15.89 -6.85
CA ASP A 382 14.04 -16.67 -6.37
C ASP A 382 15.16 -15.74 -5.89
N LEU A 383 15.28 -14.53 -6.46
CA LEU A 383 16.32 -13.57 -6.08
C LEU A 383 16.23 -13.16 -4.60
N ASP A 384 15.02 -12.97 -4.08
CA ASP A 384 14.80 -12.66 -2.67
C ASP A 384 15.43 -13.71 -1.75
N ASN A 385 15.38 -14.98 -2.15
CA ASN A 385 15.91 -16.10 -1.38
C ASN A 385 17.45 -16.11 -1.33
N TYR A 386 18.11 -15.41 -2.26
CA TYR A 386 19.57 -15.32 -2.32
C TYR A 386 20.12 -14.00 -1.76
N MET A 387 19.30 -12.95 -1.72
CA MET A 387 19.75 -11.64 -1.29
C MET A 387 20.14 -11.59 0.18
N VAL A 388 19.40 -12.24 1.08
CA VAL A 388 19.82 -12.35 2.48
C VAL A 388 21.16 -13.07 2.58
N PRO A 389 21.36 -14.29 2.04
CA PRO A 389 22.67 -14.95 2.02
C PRO A 389 23.80 -14.06 1.54
N ILE A 390 23.62 -13.38 0.39
CA ILE A 390 24.63 -12.53 -0.23
C ILE A 390 24.99 -11.37 0.70
N THR A 391 24.00 -10.71 1.31
CA THR A 391 24.22 -9.57 2.21
C THR A 391 24.83 -9.97 3.55
N MET A 392 24.63 -11.22 3.96
CA MET A 392 25.17 -11.77 5.20
C MET A 392 26.61 -12.25 5.07
N GLN A 393 27.22 -12.15 3.88
CA GLN A 393 28.63 -12.48 3.72
C GLN A 393 29.57 -11.35 4.15
N ASN A 394 30.75 -11.73 4.64
CA ASN A 394 31.80 -10.78 5.03
C ASN A 394 32.33 -9.95 3.84
N SER A 395 32.18 -10.46 2.61
CA SER A 395 32.52 -9.78 1.36
C SER A 395 31.57 -8.62 1.04
N PHE A 396 30.36 -8.62 1.59
CA PHE A 396 29.35 -7.60 1.40
C PHE A 396 29.56 -6.44 2.37
N LYS A 397 30.21 -5.38 1.86
CA LYS A 397 30.51 -4.16 2.61
C LYS A 397 29.44 -3.10 2.37
N VAL A 398 29.38 -2.09 3.25
CA VAL A 398 28.55 -0.88 3.04
C VAL A 398 28.88 -0.29 1.67
N ARG A 399 27.84 0.16 0.95
CA ARG A 399 27.89 0.61 -0.44
C ARG A 399 28.25 -0.49 -1.47
N THR A 400 27.86 -1.72 -1.20
CA THR A 400 27.81 -2.80 -2.20
C THR A 400 26.40 -2.89 -2.75
N ALA A 401 26.27 -2.94 -4.08
CA ALA A 401 24.99 -3.24 -4.73
C ALA A 401 25.07 -4.57 -5.47
N VAL A 402 23.99 -5.34 -5.41
CA VAL A 402 23.85 -6.62 -6.13
C VAL A 402 22.89 -6.44 -7.28
N PHE A 403 23.30 -6.90 -8.46
CA PHE A 403 22.50 -6.98 -9.66
C PHE A 403 22.39 -8.44 -10.05
N ALA A 404 21.21 -8.88 -10.47
CA ALA A 404 21.01 -10.26 -10.92
C ALA A 404 20.31 -10.28 -12.27
N LYS A 405 20.60 -11.34 -13.04
CA LYS A 405 19.91 -11.62 -14.29
C LYS A 405 18.54 -12.23 -13.96
N LEU A 406 17.48 -11.52 -14.29
CA LEU A 406 16.11 -11.93 -13.94
C LEU A 406 15.48 -12.80 -15.03
N PHE A 407 15.10 -14.04 -14.72
CA PHE A 407 14.37 -14.93 -15.63
C PHE A 407 12.91 -14.50 -15.75
N SER A 408 12.40 -14.43 -16.99
CA SER A 408 11.01 -14.10 -17.29
C SER A 408 10.24 -15.29 -17.85
N GLN A 409 9.02 -15.52 -17.35
CA GLN A 409 8.07 -16.44 -17.99
C GLN A 409 7.28 -15.80 -19.15
N ASN A 410 7.31 -14.47 -19.32
CA ASN A 410 6.64 -13.77 -20.42
C ASN A 410 7.55 -13.66 -21.65
N ARG A 411 7.38 -14.59 -22.60
CA ARG A 411 8.31 -14.85 -23.73
C ARG A 411 8.64 -13.65 -24.66
N HIS A 412 7.88 -12.55 -24.65
CA HIS A 412 8.07 -11.45 -25.61
C HIS A 412 8.56 -10.10 -25.03
N SER A 413 8.01 -9.59 -23.93
CA SER A 413 8.33 -8.23 -23.44
C SER A 413 9.59 -8.17 -22.55
N GLU A 414 9.97 -9.27 -21.91
CA GLU A 414 11.13 -9.31 -21.01
C GLU A 414 12.39 -9.93 -21.67
N ARG A 415 12.22 -10.61 -22.82
CA ARG A 415 13.35 -11.09 -23.64
C ARG A 415 14.24 -9.94 -24.13
N ILE A 416 13.61 -8.79 -24.44
CA ILE A 416 14.28 -7.54 -24.80
C ILE A 416 15.07 -6.98 -23.60
N LYS A 417 14.50 -6.99 -22.39
CA LYS A 417 15.16 -6.49 -21.16
C LYS A 417 16.36 -7.33 -20.73
N ASN A 418 16.28 -8.66 -20.86
CA ASN A 418 17.38 -9.55 -20.47
C ASN A 418 18.56 -9.49 -21.45
N TYR A 419 18.29 -9.30 -22.75
CA TYR A 419 19.34 -9.04 -23.72
C TYR A 419 20.07 -7.72 -23.44
N GLU A 420 19.33 -6.68 -23.03
CA GLU A 420 19.90 -5.38 -22.69
C GLU A 420 20.70 -5.40 -21.37
N LEU A 421 20.24 -6.13 -20.34
CA LEU A 421 20.96 -6.29 -19.08
C LEU A 421 22.25 -7.10 -19.26
N ASN A 422 22.28 -8.09 -20.17
CA ASN A 422 23.50 -8.78 -20.58
C ASN A 422 24.44 -7.82 -21.30
N ASN A 423 23.96 -7.04 -22.27
CA ASN A 423 24.81 -6.04 -22.95
C ASN A 423 25.39 -4.99 -22.00
N ILE A 424 24.63 -4.63 -20.97
CA ILE A 424 25.01 -3.72 -19.89
C ILE A 424 26.05 -4.37 -18.96
N ALA A 425 25.79 -5.58 -18.46
CA ALA A 425 26.71 -6.35 -17.63
C ALA A 425 28.01 -6.69 -18.38
N ASP A 426 27.94 -7.05 -19.67
CA ASP A 426 29.06 -7.32 -20.57
C ASP A 426 29.83 -6.04 -20.92
N LYS A 427 29.13 -4.91 -21.02
CA LYS A 427 29.78 -3.59 -21.15
C LYS A 427 30.47 -3.19 -19.84
N TYR A 428 29.91 -3.51 -18.68
CA TYR A 428 30.49 -3.19 -17.37
C TYR A 428 31.60 -4.14 -16.96
N SER A 429 31.54 -5.40 -17.37
CA SER A 429 32.62 -6.36 -17.15
C SER A 429 33.91 -5.86 -17.78
N LYS A 430 33.80 -5.30 -18.99
CA LYS A 430 34.88 -4.61 -19.70
C LYS A 430 35.30 -3.30 -19.02
N GLN A 431 34.35 -2.49 -18.53
CA GLN A 431 34.64 -1.17 -17.94
C GLN A 431 35.28 -1.22 -16.54
N TYR A 432 34.88 -2.17 -15.69
CA TYR A 432 35.23 -2.17 -14.26
C TYR A 432 36.16 -3.30 -13.81
N SER A 433 36.63 -4.14 -14.75
CA SER A 433 37.48 -5.30 -14.48
C SER A 433 36.90 -6.19 -13.38
N LEU A 434 36.00 -7.10 -13.75
CA LEU A 434 35.35 -8.00 -12.79
C LEU A 434 36.22 -9.25 -12.50
N THR A 435 36.13 -9.75 -11.27
CA THR A 435 36.60 -11.09 -10.88
C THR A 435 35.41 -12.01 -10.68
N ASN A 436 35.49 -13.20 -11.27
CA ASN A 436 34.51 -14.25 -11.05
C ASN A 436 34.82 -14.98 -9.73
N LYS A 437 33.79 -15.23 -8.93
CA LYS A 437 33.84 -16.03 -7.71
C LYS A 437 32.65 -16.97 -7.67
N ILE A 438 32.84 -18.12 -7.05
CA ILE A 438 31.75 -19.01 -6.70
C ILE A 438 31.34 -18.70 -5.28
N LEU A 439 30.04 -18.54 -5.08
CA LEU A 439 29.40 -18.28 -3.82
C LEU A 439 28.69 -19.54 -3.35
N ASP A 440 29.19 -20.15 -2.28
CA ASP A 440 28.45 -21.21 -1.60
C ASP A 440 27.38 -20.56 -0.72
N ILE A 441 26.12 -20.96 -0.93
CA ILE A 441 24.99 -20.47 -0.14
C ILE A 441 24.73 -21.50 0.96
N PRO A 442 24.98 -21.17 2.24
CA PRO A 442 24.96 -22.15 3.32
C PRO A 442 23.63 -22.87 3.55
N ALA A 443 22.51 -22.36 3.04
CA ALA A 443 21.18 -22.95 3.24
C ALA A 443 20.50 -23.44 1.96
N SER A 444 21.25 -23.58 0.85
CA SER A 444 20.76 -24.24 -0.36
C SER A 444 21.85 -25.10 -0.95
N ASP A 445 21.53 -26.28 -1.48
CA ASP A 445 22.46 -27.12 -2.26
C ASP A 445 22.91 -26.46 -3.59
N LYS A 446 22.73 -25.15 -3.74
CA LYS A 446 23.02 -24.36 -4.92
C LYS A 446 24.23 -23.46 -4.68
N THR A 447 25.17 -23.55 -5.59
CA THR A 447 26.28 -22.59 -5.71
C THR A 447 25.89 -21.49 -6.70
N LEU A 448 26.14 -20.23 -6.35
CA LEU A 448 25.95 -19.10 -7.27
C LEU A 448 27.28 -18.66 -7.84
N LYS A 449 27.33 -18.47 -9.17
CA LYS A 449 28.47 -17.80 -9.80
C LYS A 449 28.21 -16.30 -9.74
N ILE A 450 29.12 -15.57 -9.10
CA ILE A 450 29.04 -14.11 -9.00
C ILE A 450 30.27 -13.46 -9.65
N SER A 451 30.08 -12.28 -10.20
CA SER A 451 31.15 -11.42 -10.71
C SER A 451 31.22 -10.18 -9.84
N GLU A 452 32.36 -9.92 -9.22
CA GLU A 452 32.58 -8.75 -8.36
C GLU A 452 33.58 -7.78 -8.98
N THR A 453 33.40 -6.48 -8.78
CA THR A 453 34.37 -5.46 -9.20
C THR A 453 35.69 -5.58 -8.43
N VAL A 454 36.82 -5.63 -9.14
CA VAL A 454 38.17 -5.73 -8.54
C VAL A 454 38.61 -4.41 -7.91
N LYS A 455 38.30 -3.28 -8.56
CA LYS A 455 38.69 -1.94 -8.10
C LYS A 455 37.50 -1.18 -7.54
N LYS A 456 37.77 -0.36 -6.53
CA LYS A 456 36.79 0.55 -5.93
C LYS A 456 36.37 1.60 -6.95
N ILE A 457 35.07 1.76 -7.16
CA ILE A 457 34.52 2.74 -8.10
C ILE A 457 34.61 4.14 -7.50
N THR A 458 35.04 5.11 -8.31
CA THR A 458 34.99 6.53 -7.93
C THR A 458 33.54 7.01 -8.04
N ALA A 459 32.91 7.14 -6.89
CA ALA A 459 31.50 7.51 -6.81
C ALA A 459 31.30 9.04 -6.86
N PRO A 460 30.34 9.55 -7.65
CA PRO A 460 29.88 10.93 -7.49
C PRO A 460 29.27 11.13 -6.09
N THR A 461 29.17 12.40 -5.70
CA THR A 461 28.38 12.77 -4.51
C THR A 461 26.94 12.94 -4.94
N ILE A 462 26.02 12.30 -4.23
CA ILE A 462 24.59 12.39 -4.52
C ILE A 462 23.97 13.37 -3.55
N GLU A 463 23.30 14.39 -4.04
CA GLU A 463 22.50 15.28 -3.22
C GLU A 463 21.03 15.09 -3.59
N PHE A 464 20.13 14.98 -2.63
CA PHE A 464 18.72 14.72 -2.95
C PHE A 464 17.74 15.39 -2.00
N LYS A 465 16.50 15.51 -2.47
CA LYS A 465 15.34 15.93 -1.69
C LYS A 465 14.14 15.07 -2.02
N GLU A 466 13.42 14.63 -0.99
CA GLU A 466 12.06 14.12 -1.17
C GLU A 466 11.12 15.32 -1.34
N ILE A 467 10.57 15.49 -2.55
CA ILE A 467 9.56 16.53 -2.80
C ILE A 467 8.22 16.06 -2.23
N ASN A 468 7.89 14.79 -2.49
CA ASN A 468 6.75 14.07 -1.92
C ASN A 468 7.00 12.55 -2.04
N PRO A 469 6.14 11.67 -1.49
CA PRO A 469 6.36 10.23 -1.52
C PRO A 469 6.55 9.61 -2.92
N SER A 470 6.08 10.29 -3.98
CA SER A 470 6.13 9.84 -5.36
C SER A 470 7.16 10.60 -6.22
N LYS A 471 7.89 11.58 -5.67
CA LYS A 471 8.79 12.46 -6.44
C LYS A 471 10.01 12.92 -5.64
N TYR A 472 11.19 12.80 -6.25
CA TYR A 472 12.47 13.17 -5.66
C TYR A 472 13.29 14.01 -6.65
N ALA A 473 13.98 15.03 -6.13
CA ALA A 473 15.01 15.74 -6.87
C ALA A 473 16.38 15.20 -6.48
N VAL A 474 17.25 15.00 -7.47
CA VAL A 474 18.59 14.46 -7.28
C VAL A 474 19.58 15.31 -8.06
N ILE A 475 20.57 15.85 -7.38
CA ILE A 475 21.72 16.52 -7.97
C ILE A 475 22.91 15.56 -7.86
N VAL A 476 23.56 15.32 -8.99
CA VAL A 476 24.75 14.51 -9.07
C VAL A 476 25.94 15.44 -9.18
N HIS A 477 26.89 15.30 -8.25
CA HIS A 477 28.09 16.11 -8.21
C HIS A 477 29.33 15.28 -8.55
N ASN A 478 30.24 15.88 -9.32
CA ASN A 478 31.54 15.35 -9.69
C ASN A 478 31.48 13.98 -10.38
N ALA A 479 30.52 13.77 -11.28
CA ALA A 479 30.45 12.54 -12.06
C ALA A 479 31.60 12.51 -13.08
N LYS A 480 32.49 11.52 -12.96
CA LYS A 480 33.61 11.30 -13.90
C LYS A 480 33.27 10.29 -14.99
N THR A 481 32.46 9.28 -14.64
CA THR A 481 32.06 8.19 -15.53
C THR A 481 30.60 7.83 -15.31
N SER A 482 29.99 7.07 -16.23
CA SER A 482 28.65 6.51 -16.04
C SER A 482 28.59 5.59 -14.81
N PHE A 483 27.47 5.58 -14.09
CA PHE A 483 27.35 4.87 -12.81
C PHE A 483 25.91 4.38 -12.56
N PRO A 484 25.71 3.38 -11.68
CA PRO A 484 24.38 3.01 -11.21
C PRO A 484 23.94 3.91 -10.06
N LEU A 485 22.73 4.46 -10.16
CA LEU A 485 22.02 5.17 -9.11
C LEU A 485 21.03 4.21 -8.46
N ILE A 486 21.12 4.03 -7.15
CA ILE A 486 20.22 3.16 -6.39
C ILE A 486 19.18 4.02 -5.67
N PHE A 487 17.93 3.59 -5.73
CA PHE A 487 16.81 4.17 -5.02
C PHE A 487 16.15 3.07 -4.18
N ASN A 488 16.42 3.10 -2.88
CA ASN A 488 16.05 2.08 -1.89
C ASN A 488 14.56 2.07 -1.54
N LEU A 489 13.69 2.12 -2.55
CA LEU A 489 12.27 1.79 -2.47
C LEU A 489 11.98 0.54 -3.31
N MET A 490 10.90 -0.16 -2.95
CA MET A 490 10.42 -1.34 -3.68
C MET A 490 10.34 -1.06 -5.18
N TYR A 491 10.91 -1.96 -5.97
CA TYR A 491 11.00 -1.86 -7.41
C TYR A 491 9.60 -1.87 -8.00
N LEU A 492 9.28 -0.79 -8.70
CA LEU A 492 8.04 -0.67 -9.44
C LEU A 492 8.38 -0.06 -10.79
N LYS A 493 7.95 -0.71 -11.87
CA LYS A 493 8.17 -0.26 -13.25
C LYS A 493 7.69 1.18 -13.52
N GLY A 494 6.77 1.69 -12.71
CA GLY A 494 6.24 3.04 -12.83
C GLY A 494 7.19 4.15 -12.37
N TRP A 495 8.34 3.85 -11.78
CA TRP A 495 9.35 4.85 -11.45
C TRP A 495 10.23 5.15 -12.66
N ASP A 496 10.36 6.44 -12.97
CA ASP A 496 11.19 6.93 -14.07
C ASP A 496 12.12 8.06 -13.61
N VAL A 497 13.19 8.30 -14.38
CA VAL A 497 14.19 9.35 -14.13
C VAL A 497 14.17 10.34 -15.29
N TYR A 498 14.08 11.63 -14.99
CA TYR A 498 13.99 12.71 -15.96
C TYR A 498 15.17 13.69 -15.81
N PRO A 499 16.10 13.76 -16.76
CA PRO A 499 17.15 14.78 -16.78
C PRO A 499 16.55 16.18 -16.80
N GLN A 500 17.10 17.10 -16.00
CA GLN A 500 16.62 18.47 -15.92
C GLN A 500 17.65 19.46 -16.48
N ILE A 501 17.15 20.63 -16.91
CA ILE A 501 18.00 21.76 -17.29
C ILE A 501 18.79 22.20 -16.05
N TYR A 502 20.10 22.30 -16.20
CA TYR A 502 21.08 22.70 -15.19
C TYR A 502 21.82 23.96 -15.69
N PRO A 503 21.89 25.07 -14.92
CA PRO A 503 21.55 25.21 -13.50
C PRO A 503 20.09 25.65 -13.25
N LYS A 504 19.50 25.21 -12.13
CA LYS A 504 18.16 25.60 -11.73
C LYS A 504 18.19 26.81 -10.77
N ARG A 505 17.69 27.95 -11.28
CA ARG A 505 17.45 29.27 -10.65
C ARG A 505 18.69 29.99 -10.07
N ALA A 506 18.93 31.20 -10.56
CA ALA A 506 19.90 32.15 -10.02
C ALA A 506 19.60 32.44 -8.53
N GLY A 507 20.62 32.36 -7.68
CA GLY A 507 20.54 32.80 -6.27
C GLY A 507 20.83 31.74 -5.20
N VAL A 508 20.97 30.46 -5.55
CA VAL A 508 21.44 29.42 -4.61
C VAL A 508 22.70 28.76 -5.15
N ASP A 509 23.85 29.16 -4.60
CA ASP A 509 25.14 28.52 -4.90
C ASP A 509 25.26 27.23 -4.08
N TYR A 510 24.90 26.11 -4.70
CA TYR A 510 25.04 24.75 -4.16
C TYR A 510 26.48 24.22 -4.17
N SER A 511 27.50 25.09 -4.32
CA SER A 511 28.89 24.63 -4.32
C SER A 511 29.26 23.90 -3.03
N ARG A 512 29.98 22.78 -3.19
CA ARG A 512 30.57 21.99 -2.10
C ARG A 512 31.44 22.85 -1.17
N ASP A 513 31.99 23.94 -1.68
CA ASP A 513 32.84 24.88 -0.94
C ASP A 513 32.01 25.73 0.04
N ASN A 514 30.81 26.19 -0.34
CA ASN A 514 29.87 26.82 0.59
C ASN A 514 29.36 25.85 1.65
N PHE A 515 29.15 24.57 1.30
CA PHE A 515 28.80 23.52 2.26
C PHE A 515 29.92 23.29 3.29
N ASN A 516 31.17 23.10 2.84
CA ASN A 516 32.30 22.91 3.74
C ASN A 516 32.55 24.13 4.63
N LYS A 517 32.39 25.35 4.09
CA LYS A 517 32.52 26.59 4.85
C LYS A 517 31.44 26.72 5.92
N THR A 518 30.18 26.45 5.57
CA THR A 518 29.03 26.49 6.51
C THR A 518 29.10 25.37 7.56
N TYR A 519 29.49 24.17 7.15
CA TYR A 519 29.67 23.02 8.06
C TYR A 519 30.81 23.27 9.07
N ASN A 520 31.94 23.84 8.62
CA ASN A 520 33.06 24.18 9.51
C ASN A 520 32.70 25.30 10.50
N LEU A 521 31.90 26.29 10.08
CA LEU A 521 31.35 27.34 10.96
C LEU A 521 30.40 26.79 12.04
N LEU A 522 29.57 25.80 11.69
CA LEU A 522 28.62 25.19 12.63
C LEU A 522 29.25 24.16 13.58
N LYS A 523 30.37 23.57 13.19
CA LYS A 523 31.16 22.66 14.03
C LYS A 523 31.80 23.36 15.24
N GLN A 524 32.04 24.67 15.15
CA GLN A 524 32.62 25.47 16.23
C GLN A 524 31.62 25.86 17.32
N THR A 525 30.30 25.77 17.09
CA THR A 525 29.30 26.35 17.99
C THR A 525 28.41 25.35 18.74
N ASN A 526 28.43 24.05 18.44
CA ASN A 526 27.66 23.05 19.20
C ASN A 526 28.28 21.64 19.12
N ALA A 527 28.64 21.08 20.28
CA ALA A 527 29.30 19.77 20.41
C ALA A 527 28.41 18.54 20.08
N ASP A 528 27.21 18.72 19.52
CA ASP A 528 26.26 17.60 19.33
C ASP A 528 25.44 17.61 18.02
N LYS A 529 25.70 18.48 17.03
CA LYS A 529 24.74 18.67 15.91
C LYS A 529 25.31 18.30 14.53
N ASN A 530 24.84 17.17 13.99
CA ASN A 530 25.02 16.69 12.62
C ASN A 530 24.29 17.54 11.54
N ILE A 531 24.16 18.86 11.73
CA ILE A 531 23.19 19.68 11.00
C ILE A 531 23.88 20.95 10.49
N ALA A 532 23.72 21.24 9.20
CA ALA A 532 24.00 22.56 8.66
C ALA A 532 22.70 23.23 8.21
N PHE A 533 22.40 24.42 8.76
CA PHE A 533 21.29 25.26 8.30
C PHE A 533 21.88 26.31 7.35
N LEU A 534 21.64 26.18 6.05
CA LEU A 534 21.74 27.29 5.10
C LEU A 534 20.31 27.82 4.95
N GLY A 535 19.95 28.85 5.72
CA GLY A 535 18.57 29.34 5.88
C GLY A 535 17.73 28.53 6.87
N ASN A 536 16.39 28.56 6.73
CA ASN A 536 15.43 27.87 7.62
C ASN A 536 15.16 26.39 7.28
N LYS A 537 15.94 25.76 6.38
CA LYS A 537 15.68 24.40 5.88
C LYS A 537 16.83 23.43 6.16
N PHE A 538 16.49 22.15 6.30
CA PHE A 538 17.38 21.07 6.73
C PHE A 538 18.38 20.64 5.65
N ILE A 539 19.66 20.51 6.03
CA ILE A 539 20.68 19.83 5.23
C ILE A 539 21.39 18.80 6.10
N SER A 540 21.46 17.55 5.63
CA SER A 540 22.23 16.51 6.30
C SER A 540 23.73 16.70 6.07
N LYS A 541 24.55 16.15 6.97
CA LYS A 541 25.96 15.91 6.64
C LYS A 541 26.08 14.95 5.44
N ASP A 542 27.28 14.90 4.84
CA ASP A 542 27.62 13.83 3.90
C ASP A 542 27.65 12.48 4.63
N ILE A 543 26.65 11.64 4.35
CA ILE A 543 26.57 10.27 4.85
C ILE A 543 26.86 9.35 3.68
N ASN A 544 28.09 8.82 3.68
CA ASN A 544 28.51 7.81 2.70
C ASN A 544 28.47 8.29 1.24
N GLY A 545 28.80 9.56 0.96
CA GLY A 545 28.78 10.18 -0.36
C GLY A 545 27.38 10.63 -0.78
N THR A 546 26.51 10.91 0.19
CA THR A 546 25.11 11.27 -0.04
C THR A 546 24.67 12.35 0.95
N ILE A 547 24.02 13.39 0.44
CA ILE A 547 23.54 14.55 1.18
C ILE A 547 22.04 14.67 0.93
N GLN A 548 21.25 14.81 1.99
CA GLN A 548 19.86 15.26 1.87
C GLN A 548 19.83 16.77 2.04
N ASN A 549 19.24 17.49 1.09
CA ASN A 549 19.16 18.94 1.12
C ASN A 549 17.74 19.45 0.82
N ASP A 550 17.04 19.91 1.84
CA ASP A 550 15.67 20.42 1.71
C ASP A 550 15.61 21.82 1.07
N ASN A 551 16.76 22.45 0.80
CA ASN A 551 16.85 23.68 0.01
C ASN A 551 16.67 23.46 -1.49
N ILE A 552 16.78 22.22 -1.99
CA ILE A 552 16.51 21.94 -3.40
C ILE A 552 15.06 22.37 -3.73
N PRO A 553 14.80 23.11 -4.82
CA PRO A 553 13.46 23.60 -5.13
C PRO A 553 12.47 22.45 -5.32
N ASP A 554 11.27 22.58 -4.76
CA ASP A 554 10.22 21.55 -4.84
C ASP A 554 9.76 21.27 -6.29
N GLY A 555 10.03 22.20 -7.20
CA GLY A 555 9.51 22.13 -8.57
C GLY A 555 7.99 22.27 -8.60
N HIS A 556 7.37 21.83 -9.71
CA HIS A 556 5.91 21.78 -9.84
C HIS A 556 5.45 20.34 -10.08
N ILE A 557 4.21 20.03 -9.68
CA ILE A 557 3.69 18.66 -9.75
C ILE A 557 3.63 18.10 -11.18
N LEU A 558 3.45 18.98 -12.17
CA LEU A 558 3.41 18.67 -13.60
C LEU A 558 4.75 18.85 -14.34
N GLN A 559 5.85 19.16 -13.63
CA GLN A 559 7.16 19.47 -14.24
C GLN A 559 7.63 18.40 -15.23
N THR A 560 7.27 17.15 -15.00
CA THR A 560 7.72 15.97 -15.75
C THR A 560 6.68 15.44 -16.74
N LEU A 561 5.50 16.08 -16.86
CA LEU A 561 4.35 15.54 -17.61
C LEU A 561 4.67 15.32 -19.10
N PHE A 562 5.47 16.18 -19.70
CA PHE A 562 5.87 16.12 -21.12
C PHE A 562 7.37 15.90 -21.31
N GLU A 563 8.08 15.63 -20.22
CA GLU A 563 9.52 15.36 -20.27
C GLU A 563 9.77 13.92 -20.70
N LYS A 564 10.84 13.70 -21.46
CA LYS A 564 11.26 12.36 -21.86
C LYS A 564 12.07 11.74 -20.73
N PRO A 565 11.67 10.59 -20.18
CA PRO A 565 12.48 9.90 -19.18
C PRO A 565 13.74 9.32 -19.82
N LEU A 566 14.70 8.94 -18.98
CA LEU A 566 15.78 8.06 -19.40
C LEU A 566 15.19 6.79 -20.03
N PRO A 567 15.82 6.24 -21.08
CA PRO A 567 15.36 4.99 -21.70
C PRO A 567 15.14 3.88 -20.68
N ALA A 568 14.01 3.17 -20.77
CA ALA A 568 13.62 2.11 -19.82
C ALA A 568 14.66 0.98 -19.70
N LYS A 569 15.50 0.79 -20.72
CA LYS A 569 16.64 -0.15 -20.70
C LYS A 569 17.68 0.15 -19.61
N TYR A 570 17.67 1.37 -19.07
CA TYR A 570 18.53 1.76 -17.96
C TYR A 570 17.88 1.55 -16.61
N HIS A 571 16.66 1.02 -16.48
CA HIS A 571 15.98 0.78 -15.20
C HIS A 571 16.05 -0.71 -14.83
N PHE A 572 16.56 -1.02 -13.63
CA PHE A 572 16.78 -2.39 -13.16
C PHE A 572 16.46 -2.54 -11.67
N VAL A 573 16.32 -3.80 -11.26
CA VAL A 573 16.24 -4.19 -9.85
C VAL A 573 17.66 -4.29 -9.29
N ALA A 574 17.92 -3.58 -8.21
CA ALA A 574 19.10 -3.78 -7.38
C ALA A 574 18.71 -4.45 -6.07
N ASN A 575 19.62 -5.22 -5.48
CA ASN A 575 19.48 -5.75 -4.13
C ASN A 575 18.21 -6.61 -3.91
N GLY A 576 17.70 -7.25 -4.96
CA GLY A 576 16.46 -8.04 -4.93
C GLY A 576 15.17 -7.23 -4.94
N TYR A 577 15.16 -6.05 -4.33
CA TYR A 577 13.91 -5.31 -4.12
C TYR A 577 13.95 -3.86 -4.60
N SER A 578 15.12 -3.23 -4.78
CA SER A 578 15.23 -1.77 -4.93
C SER A 578 15.20 -1.29 -6.38
N ASN A 579 14.67 -0.09 -6.62
CA ASN A 579 14.79 0.58 -7.92
C ASN A 579 16.23 1.02 -8.16
N SER A 580 16.67 0.96 -9.41
CA SER A 580 17.98 1.49 -9.78
C SER A 580 18.08 1.84 -11.24
N TRP A 581 18.91 2.83 -11.57
CA TRP A 581 19.11 3.28 -12.93
C TRP A 581 20.58 3.39 -13.32
N TRP A 582 20.89 3.07 -14.56
CA TRP A 582 22.22 3.32 -15.11
C TRP A 582 22.28 4.71 -15.69
N ILE A 583 23.00 5.59 -15.01
CA ILE A 583 23.17 6.96 -15.44
C ILE A 583 24.32 7.01 -16.45
N ASN A 584 23.95 7.06 -17.73
CA ASN A 584 24.90 7.16 -18.84
C ASN A 584 25.33 8.62 -19.03
N LEU A 585 26.58 8.93 -18.69
CA LEU A 585 27.11 10.29 -18.77
C LEU A 585 27.19 10.82 -20.22
N ASP A 586 27.46 9.94 -21.19
CA ASP A 586 27.47 10.33 -22.61
C ASP A 586 26.07 10.69 -23.10
N TYR A 587 25.04 10.00 -22.58
CA TYR A 587 23.65 10.34 -22.87
C TYR A 587 23.31 11.73 -22.31
N ILE A 588 23.66 12.02 -21.07
CA ILE A 588 23.45 13.35 -20.46
C ILE A 588 24.16 14.44 -21.29
N LYS A 589 25.41 14.21 -21.69
CA LYS A 589 26.16 15.15 -22.53
C LYS A 589 25.51 15.40 -23.90
N LYS A 590 24.93 14.36 -24.51
CA LYS A 590 24.22 14.44 -25.80
C LYS A 590 22.91 15.24 -25.73
N LEU A 591 22.29 15.39 -24.56
CA LEU A 591 21.10 16.23 -24.41
C LEU A 591 21.40 17.72 -24.59
N GLY A 592 22.68 18.11 -24.49
CA GLY A 592 23.17 19.46 -24.71
C GLY A 592 23.74 20.11 -23.43
N PRO A 593 24.54 21.18 -23.58
CA PRO A 593 25.25 21.83 -22.48
C PRO A 593 24.33 22.43 -21.41
N ARG A 594 23.06 22.65 -21.72
CA ARG A 594 22.05 23.14 -20.75
C ARG A 594 21.62 22.10 -19.70
N TYR A 595 22.04 20.84 -19.80
CA TYR A 595 21.64 19.78 -18.86
C TYR A 595 22.72 19.43 -17.84
N TYR A 596 23.90 20.04 -17.95
CA TYR A 596 25.03 19.74 -17.08
C TYR A 596 26.00 20.91 -16.98
N LYS A 597 26.87 20.87 -15.98
CA LYS A 597 28.01 21.77 -15.83
C LYS A 597 29.30 20.96 -15.77
N VAL A 598 30.30 21.38 -16.54
CA VAL A 598 31.65 20.80 -16.46
C VAL A 598 32.44 21.58 -15.40
N ASN A 599 33.00 20.85 -14.45
CA ASN A 599 33.86 21.39 -13.41
C ASN A 599 35.29 21.56 -13.92
N LYS A 600 36.09 22.40 -13.23
CA LYS A 600 37.51 22.64 -13.56
C LYS A 600 38.34 21.35 -13.64
N ASN A 601 37.96 20.33 -12.87
CA ASN A 601 38.60 19.01 -12.82
C ASN A 601 38.09 18.02 -13.90
N GLY A 602 37.25 18.47 -14.85
CA GLY A 602 36.68 17.67 -15.92
C GLY A 602 35.51 16.77 -15.50
N THR A 603 35.10 16.80 -14.23
CA THR A 603 33.89 16.10 -13.77
C THR A 603 32.63 16.88 -14.14
N VAL A 604 31.48 16.22 -14.06
CA VAL A 604 30.21 16.79 -14.51
C VAL A 604 29.19 16.80 -13.38
N ASP A 605 28.49 17.93 -13.24
CA ASP A 605 27.36 18.10 -12.34
C ASP A 605 26.06 18.20 -13.15
N PHE A 606 24.97 17.59 -12.68
CA PHE A 606 23.66 17.62 -13.36
C PHE A 606 22.50 17.30 -12.40
N GLU A 607 21.28 17.64 -12.81
CA GLU A 607 20.06 17.39 -12.04
C GLU A 607 19.16 16.33 -12.71
N LEU A 608 18.55 15.50 -11.89
CA LEU A 608 17.57 14.49 -12.24
C LEU A 608 16.31 14.65 -11.37
N ILE A 609 15.15 14.35 -11.92
CA ILE A 609 13.92 14.12 -11.16
C ILE A 609 13.57 12.63 -11.23
N ILE A 610 13.40 11.98 -10.08
CA ILE A 610 12.81 10.64 -10.00
C ILE A 610 11.32 10.82 -9.70
N ASP A 611 10.44 10.23 -10.51
CA ASP A 611 8.99 10.42 -10.37
C ASP A 611 8.20 9.15 -10.69
N TYR A 612 7.12 8.93 -9.96
CA TYR A 612 6.27 7.76 -10.11
C TYR A 612 5.11 8.07 -11.07
N TRP A 613 5.23 7.60 -12.31
CA TRP A 613 4.27 7.84 -13.38
C TRP A 613 2.82 7.50 -13.03
N PRO A 614 2.50 6.35 -12.38
CA PRO A 614 1.11 6.02 -12.03
C PRO A 614 0.43 7.04 -11.12
N GLN A 615 1.18 7.76 -10.28
CA GLN A 615 0.63 8.83 -9.45
C GLN A 615 0.13 10.01 -10.29
N ARG A 616 0.70 10.23 -11.49
CA ARG A 616 0.24 11.29 -12.39
C ARG A 616 -1.13 11.00 -12.97
N LEU A 617 -1.43 9.73 -13.25
CA LEU A 617 -2.75 9.31 -13.72
C LEU A 617 -3.85 9.65 -12.71
N LEU A 618 -3.53 9.56 -11.41
CA LEU A 618 -4.41 10.01 -10.33
C LEU A 618 -4.65 11.53 -10.43
N TYR A 619 -3.59 12.34 -10.57
CA TYR A 619 -3.74 13.80 -10.67
C TYR A 619 -4.52 14.24 -11.91
N ILE A 620 -4.23 13.64 -13.07
CA ILE A 620 -4.96 13.90 -14.31
C ILE A 620 -6.43 13.50 -14.15
N GLY A 621 -6.68 12.31 -13.59
CA GLY A 621 -8.02 11.83 -13.33
C GLY A 621 -8.77 12.74 -12.35
N LEU A 622 -8.12 13.24 -11.29
CA LEU A 622 -8.71 14.21 -10.35
C LEU A 622 -9.11 15.51 -11.04
N ILE A 623 -8.28 16.05 -11.92
CA ILE A 623 -8.60 17.26 -12.68
C ILE A 623 -9.82 17.02 -13.57
N ILE A 624 -9.86 15.90 -14.29
CA ILE A 624 -10.99 15.54 -15.17
C ILE A 624 -12.27 15.34 -14.34
N SER A 625 -12.18 14.60 -13.24
CA SER A 625 -13.32 14.34 -12.35
C SER A 625 -13.85 15.61 -11.69
N GLY A 626 -12.97 16.46 -11.18
CA GLY A 626 -13.32 17.75 -10.57
C GLY A 626 -13.95 18.71 -11.58
N SER A 627 -13.35 18.84 -12.76
CA SER A 627 -13.88 19.69 -13.83
C SER A 627 -15.24 19.21 -14.32
N SER A 628 -15.41 17.89 -14.49
CA SER A 628 -16.69 17.31 -14.89
C SER A 628 -17.78 17.54 -13.83
N LEU A 629 -17.45 17.35 -12.55
CA LEU A 629 -18.38 17.61 -11.45
C LEU A 629 -18.76 19.09 -11.38
N PHE A 630 -17.80 19.99 -11.55
CA PHE A 630 -18.05 21.44 -11.56
C PHE A 630 -18.99 21.83 -12.72
N ILE A 631 -18.76 21.33 -13.92
CA ILE A 631 -19.63 21.58 -15.09
C ILE A 631 -21.06 21.09 -14.82
N ILE A 632 -21.22 19.93 -14.17
CA ILE A 632 -22.54 19.40 -13.81
C ILE A 632 -23.24 20.31 -12.80
N ILE A 633 -22.54 20.71 -11.75
CA ILE A 633 -23.11 21.61 -10.73
C ILE A 633 -23.49 22.94 -11.37
N ALA A 634 -22.62 23.53 -12.20
CA ALA A 634 -22.90 24.76 -12.92
C ALA A 634 -24.12 24.62 -13.84
N TYR A 635 -24.24 23.50 -14.56
CA TYR A 635 -25.40 23.20 -15.41
C TYR A 635 -26.70 23.04 -14.60
N LEU A 636 -26.67 22.32 -13.47
CA LEU A 636 -27.83 22.14 -12.61
C LEU A 636 -28.28 23.46 -11.97
N ILE A 637 -27.34 24.32 -11.56
CA ILE A 637 -27.63 25.67 -11.07
C ILE A 637 -28.25 26.51 -12.20
N TYR A 638 -27.66 26.47 -13.40
CA TYR A 638 -28.20 27.17 -14.57
C TYR A 638 -29.62 26.71 -14.91
N ASP A 639 -29.89 25.41 -14.97
CA ASP A 639 -31.23 24.86 -15.24
C ASP A 639 -32.23 25.23 -14.13
N ALA A 640 -31.84 25.12 -12.86
CA ALA A 640 -32.69 25.50 -11.73
C ALA A 640 -33.04 27.00 -11.74
N THR A 641 -32.07 27.86 -12.03
CA THR A 641 -32.29 29.31 -12.15
C THR A 641 -33.14 29.68 -13.37
N ARG A 642 -32.91 29.04 -14.52
CA ARG A 642 -33.74 29.19 -15.72
C ARG A 642 -35.18 28.78 -15.47
N LYS A 643 -35.42 27.62 -14.84
CA LYS A 643 -36.78 27.15 -14.47
C LYS A 643 -37.48 28.10 -13.51
N ARG A 644 -36.74 28.68 -12.54
CA ARG A 644 -37.29 29.70 -11.63
C ARG A 644 -37.70 30.99 -12.35
N LYS A 645 -36.92 31.44 -13.35
CA LYS A 645 -37.28 32.61 -14.18
C LYS A 645 -38.55 32.33 -14.99
N ASN A 646 -38.57 31.22 -15.74
CA ASN A 646 -39.73 30.85 -16.55
C ASN A 646 -41.02 30.72 -15.70
N LYS A 647 -40.92 30.17 -14.47
CA LYS A 647 -42.07 30.07 -13.56
C LYS A 647 -42.56 31.45 -13.06
N LYS A 648 -41.66 32.42 -12.88
CA LYS A 648 -42.05 33.80 -12.55
C LYS A 648 -42.73 34.47 -13.73
N ASP A 649 -42.24 34.26 -14.95
CA ASP A 649 -42.80 34.88 -16.16
C ASP A 649 -44.21 34.32 -16.47
N THR A 650 -44.41 33.00 -16.32
CA THR A 650 -45.76 32.41 -16.43
C THR A 650 -46.71 32.93 -15.37
N ASN A 651 -46.28 33.02 -14.11
CA ASN A 651 -47.14 33.53 -13.03
C ASN A 651 -47.51 35.01 -13.22
N ASN A 652 -46.61 35.83 -13.80
CA ASN A 652 -46.88 37.23 -14.09
C ASN A 652 -47.87 37.40 -15.26
N ASN A 653 -47.76 36.56 -16.30
CA ASN A 653 -48.70 36.57 -17.42
C ASN A 653 -50.10 36.11 -17.00
N ASP A 654 -50.20 35.05 -16.19
CA ASP A 654 -51.49 34.57 -15.65
C ASP A 654 -52.17 35.63 -14.75
N ALA A 655 -51.37 36.42 -14.01
CA ALA A 655 -51.87 37.53 -13.20
C ALA A 655 -52.32 38.75 -14.02
N ALA A 656 -51.69 39.01 -15.17
CA ALA A 656 -52.09 40.08 -16.09
C ALA A 656 -53.41 39.74 -16.81
N ASP A 657 -53.58 38.49 -17.25
CA ASP A 657 -54.80 38.03 -17.91
C ASP A 657 -56.00 38.00 -16.96
N THR A 658 -55.81 37.61 -15.70
CA THR A 658 -56.88 37.68 -14.69
C THR A 658 -57.32 39.11 -14.37
N ASN A 659 -56.40 40.08 -14.40
CA ASN A 659 -56.75 41.49 -14.23
C ASN A 659 -57.48 42.08 -15.45
N ASN A 660 -57.13 41.67 -16.68
CA ASN A 660 -57.85 42.07 -17.89
C ASN A 660 -59.27 41.50 -17.94
N ILE A 661 -59.48 40.24 -17.52
CA ILE A 661 -60.82 39.63 -17.47
C ILE A 661 -61.72 40.35 -16.45
N ASN A 662 -61.17 40.83 -15.34
CA ASN A 662 -61.93 41.56 -14.32
C ASN A 662 -62.29 42.99 -14.75
N ASN A 663 -61.48 43.63 -15.60
CA ASN A 663 -61.78 44.95 -16.17
C ASN A 663 -62.79 44.91 -17.32
N ILE A 664 -62.99 43.76 -17.99
CA ILE A 664 -64.02 43.58 -19.03
C ILE A 664 -65.40 43.25 -18.40
N LYS A 665 -65.44 42.86 -17.12
CA LYS A 665 -66.67 42.53 -16.37
C LYS A 665 -67.23 43.67 -15.51
N LYS A 666 -66.54 44.82 -15.46
CA LYS A 666 -67.05 46.08 -14.91
C LYS A 666 -67.41 46.99 -16.06
#